data_AF-A0A922XFW0-F1
#
_entry.id   AF-A0A922XFW0-F1
#
_cell.length_a   1.000
_cell.length_b   1.000
_cell.length_c   1.000
_cell.angle_alpha   90.00
_cell.angle_beta   90.00
_cell.angle_gamma   90.00
#
_symmetry.space_group_name_H-M   'P 1'
#
loop_
_entity.id
_entity.type
_entity.pdbx_description
1 polymer ?
#
loop_
_entity_poly.entity_id
_entity_poly.type
_entity_poly.pdbx_seq_one_letter_code
_entity_poly.pdbx_strand_id
1 'polypeptide(L)'
;MARRHRRSARHAAPVSSPPKDKLLRRSLHCERLEDRRLLAVVTVDTEFDLVDFNDDKTSLREAIFATNTVPGADEIRFDFGHDGPTTILLTQGELAITDAVSVIGPGASLLTIDGQLGSRLFNVGATAGDVAFRGLTLTRGQTTGDNISLADVINQTHSGGAIRSFSSGLLTLDQVDVVSNGTTGVYASGGALFVTGPLAMTLSKVRGNIASGANSEGGGVAVIGATSITATTFSGNRAARGGGVSASGELTIDSSTLSGNRAVGGAVALGGAVYALGSLHVVNSTISTNAAQAIAAAQGAGLWTNGAATIAHSTIIANTASTTSLAGVGSGGGLYGDQAAGETLTISHTIIAGNLTTEENGEIRLGTGETELRYSLIADNDGTSLYEAPIGWADANGNLIGGPFYGYIEPLLDGLEDNGGPTRTHALLPGSPAVFAGDRTLVPGVGSTPAFDQRGESHSRRVGTRMAIGAVESGITPIIVDSLADESDGNFGPGELTLREALELANGRLGIDAVEFAPTLFAAGPRTILLTHGDLKISQEIELRGPGPELLTIDAKGNDKFPDRAGGGTAVFSIADSDTRFASSVTISGLSVTGAEAGGIVSQESLTLIDVTVRGNHAYFGIAGGIDAFNLTLIASHILQNRSTNSAGGIAISGDVYIDRTAITGNESQGNNPPTAVGGISVQTKSVQPRILGEVVIVNSVISNNDASGVVGVGGVRVAGEIGARSFYMANTLVSENRGNGVGGLQLANVAEFTIYETSIVNNSSQSGSGGLSIGSGGYGNRTTIDQSTISGNSSLRSAGGMSVAANRALTVRRSTVHNNSGLNGGGIYSADRITLEHSIVAGNRAEFGPDVWLGSTGTTAPANGTVASIFSLIGNATGTNLVEAPASSPDDDGNIIGGPIQGVIDPRLVALADNGGPRLPGANRLLTHALLPGSPAIDAGDAMLVPGEGETPEFDQRGAPYARLAGQRVDIGAIERQEVGTALGADFNFDGVVDGSDFLAWQRGFGATPGSFSEGDATEDGVVDVADLGVWQDRFGDDGIAPAIATAAAFSTGEFFAIEQPAAIRLDLADAALQSLSILSRLDRPTIDLRSVNGLELSRELWRASPTKSVERAPDQPDAVREETMSQGHRRGELEAGESVSLESLDRSFAEGTWLNSKLSQCKNGYTWRDEEAGVSLRATPRSLEHRSKS
;
A
#
# COMPACT_ATOMS: atom_id res chain seq x y z
N MET A 1 8.31 25.80 60.45
CA MET A 1 7.26 25.12 61.24
C MET A 1 6.27 24.55 60.22
N ALA A 2 6.28 23.23 59.92
CA ALA A 2 5.45 22.16 60.52
C ALA A 2 3.95 22.24 60.10
N ARG A 3 3.23 21.19 59.66
CA ARG A 3 3.42 19.72 59.38
C ARG A 3 2.19 19.25 58.54
N ARG A 4 2.11 18.19 57.73
CA ARG A 4 3.02 17.11 57.21
C ARG A 4 2.43 16.60 55.84
N HIS A 5 2.63 15.33 55.45
CA HIS A 5 2.21 14.73 54.14
C HIS A 5 1.47 13.37 54.28
N ARG A 6 1.01 12.83 53.12
CA ARG A 6 0.70 11.41 52.75
C ARG A 6 -0.72 10.90 53.11
N ARG A 7 -1.34 9.96 52.38
CA ARG A 7 -0.99 9.24 51.10
C ARG A 7 -2.26 8.67 50.42
N SER A 8 -2.17 8.29 49.15
CA SER A 8 -2.98 7.21 48.55
C SER A 8 -2.27 5.84 48.72
N ALA A 9 -3.02 4.73 48.64
CA ALA A 9 -2.47 3.36 48.62
C ALA A 9 -3.47 2.32 48.05
N ARG A 10 -2.94 1.17 47.62
CA ARG A 10 -3.61 -0.02 47.04
C ARG A 10 -3.50 -1.21 48.02
N HIS A 11 -4.18 -2.33 47.70
CA HIS A 11 -3.87 -3.71 48.14
C HIS A 11 -4.12 -4.08 49.63
N ALA A 12 -4.30 -5.36 50.04
CA ALA A 12 -4.60 -6.63 49.32
C ALA A 12 -5.11 -7.71 50.33
N ALA A 13 -5.55 -8.88 49.84
CA ALA A 13 -5.77 -10.11 50.63
C ALA A 13 -5.42 -11.38 49.81
N PRO A 14 -5.06 -12.55 50.42
CA PRO A 14 -4.19 -13.53 49.73
C PRO A 14 -4.65 -15.01 49.66
N VAL A 15 -4.24 -15.68 48.58
CA VAL A 15 -3.71 -17.07 48.45
C VAL A 15 -4.44 -18.25 49.11
N SER A 16 -4.86 -19.23 48.28
CA SER A 16 -4.57 -20.68 48.48
C SER A 16 -4.81 -21.51 47.21
N SER A 17 -4.13 -22.66 47.10
CA SER A 17 -4.02 -23.51 45.89
C SER A 17 -4.91 -24.78 45.96
N PRO A 18 -5.15 -25.54 44.87
CA PRO A 18 -6.22 -26.53 44.81
C PRO A 18 -5.87 -27.91 45.40
N PRO A 19 -6.82 -28.59 46.08
CA PRO A 19 -6.72 -30.00 46.46
C PRO A 19 -7.49 -30.93 45.49
N LYS A 20 -6.95 -32.14 45.35
CA LYS A 20 -7.36 -33.22 44.43
C LYS A 20 -8.66 -33.92 44.84
N ASP A 21 -9.27 -34.58 43.84
CA ASP A 21 -9.95 -35.88 43.90
C ASP A 21 -11.32 -36.05 44.63
N LYS A 22 -12.28 -36.54 43.83
CA LYS A 22 -13.24 -37.64 44.11
C LYS A 22 -14.54 -37.44 44.93
N LEU A 23 -15.62 -37.77 44.20
CA LEU A 23 -16.74 -38.64 44.61
C LEU A 23 -17.80 -38.11 45.61
N LEU A 24 -18.74 -37.32 45.08
CA LEU A 24 -20.15 -37.41 45.52
C LEU A 24 -21.09 -37.70 44.34
N ARG A 25 -21.51 -38.98 44.30
CA ARG A 25 -22.66 -39.60 43.61
C ARG A 25 -23.46 -38.69 42.63
N ARG A 26 -23.38 -39.02 41.33
CA ARG A 26 -24.38 -38.58 40.34
C ARG A 26 -25.78 -38.95 40.84
N SER A 27 -26.69 -37.97 40.95
CA SER A 27 -28.12 -38.28 40.86
C SER A 27 -28.42 -38.62 39.40
N LEU A 28 -29.24 -39.64 39.17
CA LEU A 28 -29.79 -39.88 37.84
C LEU A 28 -30.94 -38.89 37.61
N HIS A 29 -30.60 -37.67 37.19
CA HIS A 29 -31.55 -36.86 36.45
C HIS A 29 -31.81 -37.56 35.12
N CYS A 30 -32.95 -38.25 35.05
CA CYS A 30 -33.53 -38.67 33.79
C CYS A 30 -34.14 -37.43 33.14
N GLU A 31 -33.29 -36.58 32.57
CA GLU A 31 -33.74 -35.59 31.60
C GLU A 31 -34.49 -36.35 30.49
N ARG A 32 -35.67 -35.87 30.13
CA ARG A 32 -36.39 -36.44 28.99
C ARG A 32 -35.62 -36.02 27.76
N LEU A 33 -34.82 -36.95 27.23
CA LEU A 33 -34.29 -36.87 25.88
C LEU A 33 -35.45 -36.47 24.96
N GLU A 34 -35.27 -35.35 24.27
CA GLU A 34 -36.12 -34.95 23.16
C GLU A 34 -36.20 -36.09 22.14
N ASP A 35 -37.38 -36.29 21.57
CA ASP A 35 -37.68 -37.47 20.75
C ASP A 35 -36.82 -37.42 19.47
N ARG A 36 -35.67 -38.11 19.49
CA ARG A 36 -34.71 -38.21 18.38
C ARG A 36 -35.31 -38.95 17.18
N ARG A 37 -36.11 -38.22 16.40
CA ARG A 37 -36.54 -38.59 15.06
C ARG A 37 -35.32 -38.54 14.14
N LEU A 38 -35.15 -39.58 13.32
CA LEU A 38 -34.30 -39.49 12.14
C LEU A 38 -35.07 -38.70 11.06
N LEU A 39 -34.36 -38.01 10.16
CA LEU A 39 -34.99 -37.51 8.93
C LEU A 39 -35.61 -38.71 8.19
N ALA A 40 -36.85 -38.60 7.75
CA ALA A 40 -37.38 -39.55 6.80
C ALA A 40 -36.83 -39.19 5.41
N VAL A 41 -36.24 -40.18 4.73
CA VAL A 41 -35.83 -40.04 3.33
C VAL A 41 -36.90 -40.74 2.47
N VAL A 42 -37.63 -39.97 1.69
CA VAL A 42 -38.66 -40.46 0.76
C VAL A 42 -38.08 -40.45 -0.65
N THR A 43 -38.23 -41.56 -1.38
CA THR A 43 -37.75 -41.67 -2.76
C THR A 43 -38.92 -41.62 -3.72
N VAL A 44 -38.87 -40.69 -4.66
CA VAL A 44 -39.79 -40.60 -5.80
C VAL A 44 -39.28 -41.51 -6.91
N ASP A 45 -40.09 -42.46 -7.36
CA ASP A 45 -39.69 -43.49 -8.32
C ASP A 45 -40.65 -43.63 -9.52
N THR A 46 -41.51 -42.62 -9.72
CA THR A 46 -42.40 -42.49 -10.88
C THR A 46 -42.50 -41.02 -11.34
N GLU A 47 -42.60 -40.81 -12.65
CA GLU A 47 -42.75 -39.48 -13.27
C GLU A 47 -44.20 -38.94 -13.23
N PHE A 48 -45.18 -39.79 -12.88
CA PHE A 48 -46.60 -39.44 -12.90
C PHE A 48 -47.01 -38.58 -11.69
N ASP A 49 -47.65 -37.45 -11.95
CA ASP A 49 -48.30 -36.61 -10.92
C ASP A 49 -49.64 -37.20 -10.45
N LEU A 50 -49.60 -38.39 -9.84
CA LEU A 50 -50.75 -39.14 -9.33
C LEU A 50 -50.66 -39.37 -7.82
N VAL A 51 -51.79 -39.77 -7.22
CA VAL A 51 -51.89 -40.21 -5.82
C VAL A 51 -52.71 -41.50 -5.82
N ASP A 52 -52.02 -42.63 -5.79
CA ASP A 52 -52.59 -43.97 -5.66
C ASP A 52 -51.63 -44.87 -4.87
N PHE A 53 -51.75 -44.81 -3.54
CA PHE A 53 -50.95 -45.57 -2.56
C PHE A 53 -51.07 -47.12 -2.65
N ASN A 54 -51.47 -47.67 -3.80
CA ASN A 54 -51.70 -49.09 -4.06
C ASN A 54 -51.00 -49.60 -5.34
N ASP A 55 -50.23 -48.76 -6.06
CA ASP A 55 -49.57 -49.12 -7.32
C ASP A 55 -48.09 -49.58 -7.18
N ASP A 56 -47.62 -49.70 -5.94
CA ASP A 56 -46.23 -49.96 -5.54
C ASP A 56 -45.21 -48.90 -6.05
N LYS A 57 -45.67 -47.65 -6.28
CA LYS A 57 -44.84 -46.48 -6.61
C LYS A 57 -44.95 -45.36 -5.57
N THR A 58 -44.18 -44.29 -5.78
CA THR A 58 -44.27 -43.04 -5.02
C THR A 58 -43.98 -41.85 -5.93
N SER A 59 -45.01 -41.05 -6.20
CA SER A 59 -44.89 -39.78 -6.93
C SER A 59 -44.30 -38.66 -6.06
N LEU A 60 -43.91 -37.55 -6.69
CA LEU A 60 -43.54 -36.33 -5.96
C LEU A 60 -44.69 -35.78 -5.11
N ARG A 61 -45.95 -35.96 -5.54
CA ARG A 61 -47.12 -35.52 -4.78
C ARG A 61 -47.36 -36.40 -3.56
N GLU A 62 -47.10 -37.70 -3.67
CA GLU A 62 -47.18 -38.65 -2.57
C GLU A 62 -46.02 -38.48 -1.58
N ALA A 63 -44.81 -38.21 -2.08
CA ALA A 63 -43.67 -37.91 -1.22
C ALA A 63 -43.91 -36.64 -0.38
N ILE A 64 -44.39 -35.56 -0.99
CA ILE A 64 -44.75 -34.32 -0.28
C ILE A 64 -45.96 -34.54 0.64
N PHE A 65 -46.93 -35.37 0.25
CA PHE A 65 -48.01 -35.76 1.16
C PHE A 65 -47.46 -36.51 2.38
N ALA A 66 -46.49 -37.41 2.21
CA ALA A 66 -45.88 -38.16 3.30
C ALA A 66 -45.13 -37.24 4.28
N THR A 67 -44.22 -36.37 3.80
CA THR A 67 -43.47 -35.46 4.68
C THR A 67 -44.40 -34.50 5.43
N ASN A 68 -45.46 -33.99 4.79
CA ASN A 68 -46.49 -33.17 5.44
C ASN A 68 -47.26 -33.88 6.58
N THR A 69 -47.18 -35.20 6.74
CA THR A 69 -47.92 -35.93 7.80
C THR A 69 -47.15 -36.11 9.10
N VAL A 70 -45.82 -35.90 9.12
CA VAL A 70 -44.97 -36.22 10.28
C VAL A 70 -44.13 -35.00 10.69
N PRO A 71 -44.49 -34.30 11.79
CA PRO A 71 -43.74 -33.14 12.29
C PRO A 71 -42.22 -33.36 12.37
N GLY A 72 -41.46 -32.70 11.50
CA GLY A 72 -40.02 -32.89 11.35
C GLY A 72 -39.43 -32.28 10.06
N ALA A 73 -38.10 -32.33 9.95
CA ALA A 73 -37.40 -31.99 8.72
C ALA A 73 -37.06 -33.28 7.96
N ASP A 74 -37.62 -33.43 6.76
CA ASP A 74 -37.48 -34.62 5.92
C ASP A 74 -36.73 -34.35 4.60
N GLU A 75 -36.37 -35.41 3.89
CA GLU A 75 -35.64 -35.34 2.62
C GLU A 75 -36.36 -36.11 1.50
N ILE A 76 -36.54 -35.49 0.34
CA ILE A 76 -37.10 -36.12 -0.87
C ILE A 76 -35.98 -36.28 -1.90
N ARG A 77 -35.80 -37.51 -2.38
CA ARG A 77 -34.87 -37.88 -3.46
C ARG A 77 -35.62 -38.50 -4.64
N PHE A 78 -34.92 -38.72 -5.75
CA PHE A 78 -35.49 -39.29 -6.97
C PHE A 78 -34.64 -40.48 -7.46
N ASP A 79 -35.29 -41.60 -7.75
CA ASP A 79 -34.70 -42.77 -8.41
C ASP A 79 -35.76 -43.44 -9.31
N PHE A 80 -35.79 -43.06 -10.59
CA PHE A 80 -36.74 -43.61 -11.56
C PHE A 80 -36.30 -45.00 -12.10
N GLY A 81 -35.19 -45.56 -11.61
CA GLY A 81 -34.66 -46.85 -12.07
C GLY A 81 -34.05 -46.85 -13.48
N HIS A 82 -33.74 -45.67 -14.05
CA HIS A 82 -33.10 -45.53 -15.35
C HIS A 82 -32.17 -44.31 -15.43
N ASP A 83 -31.17 -44.38 -16.31
CA ASP A 83 -30.28 -43.25 -16.61
C ASP A 83 -30.96 -42.26 -17.58
N GLY A 84 -30.76 -40.96 -17.35
CA GLY A 84 -31.09 -39.89 -18.30
C GLY A 84 -32.10 -38.83 -17.80
N PRO A 85 -32.34 -37.76 -18.60
CA PRO A 85 -33.23 -36.67 -18.20
C PRO A 85 -34.69 -37.11 -18.08
N THR A 86 -35.35 -36.70 -16.98
CA THR A 86 -36.74 -37.03 -16.64
C THR A 86 -37.55 -35.76 -16.40
N THR A 87 -38.84 -35.77 -16.74
CA THR A 87 -39.74 -34.61 -16.56
C THR A 87 -41.02 -34.99 -15.82
N ILE A 88 -41.17 -34.51 -14.59
CA ILE A 88 -42.43 -34.60 -13.84
C ILE A 88 -43.39 -33.52 -14.35
N LEU A 89 -44.48 -33.95 -14.97
CA LEU A 89 -45.53 -33.09 -15.50
C LEU A 89 -46.64 -32.91 -14.45
N LEU A 90 -46.81 -31.71 -13.91
CA LEU A 90 -47.86 -31.45 -12.92
C LEU A 90 -49.23 -31.34 -13.62
N THR A 91 -50.14 -32.23 -13.26
CA THR A 91 -51.49 -32.35 -13.84
C THR A 91 -52.61 -32.13 -12.80
N GLN A 92 -52.30 -32.24 -11.50
CA GLN A 92 -53.24 -32.02 -10.39
C GLN A 92 -53.09 -30.65 -9.71
N GLY A 93 -52.35 -29.72 -10.31
CA GLY A 93 -52.13 -28.36 -9.78
C GLY A 93 -50.91 -28.26 -8.87
N GLU A 94 -50.86 -27.23 -8.02
CA GLU A 94 -49.69 -26.96 -7.17
C GLU A 94 -49.44 -28.03 -6.10
N LEU A 95 -48.18 -28.14 -5.67
CA LEU A 95 -47.72 -28.98 -4.59
C LEU A 95 -47.63 -28.15 -3.30
N ALA A 96 -48.47 -28.45 -2.31
CA ALA A 96 -48.49 -27.76 -1.03
C ALA A 96 -47.47 -28.37 -0.06
N ILE A 97 -46.57 -27.55 0.47
CA ILE A 97 -45.59 -27.90 1.50
C ILE A 97 -45.99 -27.18 2.79
N THR A 98 -46.21 -27.94 3.85
CA THR A 98 -46.72 -27.45 5.16
C THR A 98 -45.79 -27.73 6.34
N ASP A 99 -44.72 -28.49 6.11
CA ASP A 99 -43.64 -28.78 7.06
C ASP A 99 -42.26 -28.80 6.34
N ALA A 100 -41.18 -28.89 7.10
CA ALA A 100 -39.81 -28.69 6.63
C ALA A 100 -39.31 -29.84 5.73
N VAL A 101 -38.77 -29.50 4.55
CA VAL A 101 -38.37 -30.52 3.56
C VAL A 101 -37.22 -30.07 2.66
N SER A 102 -36.28 -30.98 2.39
CA SER A 102 -35.22 -30.81 1.39
C SER A 102 -35.51 -31.68 0.16
N VAL A 103 -35.80 -31.06 -0.99
CA VAL A 103 -36.06 -31.74 -2.27
C VAL A 103 -34.79 -31.74 -3.10
N ILE A 104 -34.11 -32.90 -3.16
CA ILE A 104 -32.80 -33.06 -3.79
C ILE A 104 -32.93 -33.87 -5.09
N GLY A 105 -32.89 -33.16 -6.22
CA GLY A 105 -32.82 -33.73 -7.55
C GLY A 105 -31.42 -34.21 -7.95
N PRO A 106 -31.33 -35.07 -8.99
CA PRO A 106 -30.07 -35.62 -9.50
C PRO A 106 -29.18 -34.61 -10.27
N GLY A 107 -29.67 -33.40 -10.52
CA GLY A 107 -29.01 -32.35 -11.30
C GLY A 107 -30.01 -31.60 -12.18
N ALA A 108 -29.84 -30.28 -12.35
CA ALA A 108 -30.81 -29.46 -13.09
C ALA A 108 -30.97 -29.88 -14.57
N SER A 109 -29.95 -30.46 -15.17
CA SER A 109 -29.98 -31.05 -16.52
C SER A 109 -30.64 -32.44 -16.59
N LEU A 110 -30.98 -33.05 -15.45
CA LEU A 110 -31.47 -34.43 -15.34
C LEU A 110 -32.89 -34.54 -14.78
N LEU A 111 -33.37 -33.56 -13.99
CA LEU A 111 -34.75 -33.53 -13.51
C LEU A 111 -35.40 -32.18 -13.81
N THR A 112 -36.52 -32.21 -14.54
CA THR A 112 -37.42 -31.07 -14.73
C THR A 112 -38.73 -31.33 -14.00
N ILE A 113 -39.23 -30.32 -13.28
CA ILE A 113 -40.59 -30.26 -12.75
C ILE A 113 -41.30 -29.15 -13.52
N ASP A 114 -42.43 -29.49 -14.14
CA ASP A 114 -43.08 -28.67 -15.17
C ASP A 114 -44.55 -28.40 -14.83
N GLY A 115 -44.88 -27.13 -14.60
CA GLY A 115 -46.24 -26.67 -14.26
C GLY A 115 -47.21 -26.59 -15.45
N GLN A 116 -46.77 -26.96 -16.66
CA GLN A 116 -47.52 -27.00 -17.92
C GLN A 116 -48.24 -25.70 -18.35
N LEU A 117 -47.93 -24.57 -17.72
CA LEU A 117 -48.69 -23.30 -17.73
C LEU A 117 -50.11 -23.43 -17.14
N GLY A 118 -50.38 -24.50 -16.39
CA GLY A 118 -51.68 -24.78 -15.76
C GLY A 118 -51.77 -24.36 -14.28
N SER A 119 -50.65 -24.26 -13.57
CA SER A 119 -50.61 -23.88 -12.15
C SER A 119 -49.23 -23.43 -11.66
N ARG A 120 -49.16 -22.94 -10.42
CA ARG A 120 -47.91 -22.82 -9.64
C ARG A 120 -47.31 -24.20 -9.39
N LEU A 121 -45.98 -24.33 -9.30
CA LEU A 121 -45.37 -25.64 -8.95
C LEU A 121 -45.46 -25.90 -7.45
N PHE A 122 -44.97 -24.98 -6.60
CA PHE A 122 -44.86 -25.17 -5.16
C PHE A 122 -45.46 -24.03 -4.33
N ASN A 123 -46.24 -24.39 -3.32
CA ASN A 123 -46.83 -23.50 -2.33
C ASN A 123 -46.33 -23.88 -0.92
N VAL A 124 -45.37 -23.13 -0.40
CA VAL A 124 -44.82 -23.31 0.95
C VAL A 124 -45.64 -22.47 1.94
N GLY A 125 -46.28 -23.14 2.89
CA GLY A 125 -47.15 -22.55 3.91
C GLY A 125 -46.39 -21.80 5.01
N ALA A 126 -47.09 -20.94 5.74
CA ALA A 126 -46.50 -20.06 6.75
C ALA A 126 -45.86 -20.78 7.96
N THR A 127 -46.23 -22.04 8.18
CA THR A 127 -45.74 -22.89 9.27
C THR A 127 -44.66 -23.88 8.84
N ALA A 128 -44.26 -23.89 7.57
CA ALA A 128 -43.48 -24.99 6.97
C ALA A 128 -41.99 -25.04 7.35
N GLY A 129 -41.50 -24.15 8.23
CA GLY A 129 -40.09 -24.12 8.61
C GLY A 129 -39.16 -23.88 7.41
N ASP A 130 -37.99 -24.52 7.44
CA ASP A 130 -36.98 -24.40 6.38
C ASP A 130 -37.30 -25.35 5.21
N VAL A 131 -37.19 -24.86 3.98
CA VAL A 131 -37.46 -25.64 2.76
C VAL A 131 -36.33 -25.44 1.77
N ALA A 132 -35.76 -26.53 1.27
CA ALA A 132 -34.66 -26.50 0.32
C ALA A 132 -35.02 -27.20 -1.00
N PHE A 133 -34.58 -26.64 -2.11
CA PHE A 133 -34.60 -27.25 -3.44
C PHE A 133 -33.17 -27.33 -3.95
N ARG A 134 -32.76 -28.50 -4.44
CA ARG A 134 -31.40 -28.74 -4.93
C ARG A 134 -31.39 -29.47 -6.26
N GLY A 135 -30.52 -29.05 -7.19
CA GLY A 135 -30.16 -29.86 -8.37
C GLY A 135 -31.35 -30.25 -9.25
N LEU A 136 -32.22 -29.31 -9.61
CA LEU A 136 -33.41 -29.57 -10.43
C LEU A 136 -33.83 -28.33 -11.24
N THR A 137 -34.61 -28.55 -12.31
CA THR A 137 -35.21 -27.47 -13.12
C THR A 137 -36.66 -27.26 -12.72
N LEU A 138 -37.07 -25.99 -12.52
CA LEU A 138 -38.44 -25.56 -12.23
C LEU A 138 -38.97 -24.72 -13.38
N THR A 139 -39.93 -25.24 -14.15
CA THR A 139 -40.36 -24.60 -15.40
C THR A 139 -41.86 -24.53 -15.63
N ARG A 140 -42.28 -23.56 -16.44
CA ARG A 140 -43.64 -23.36 -16.94
C ARG A 140 -44.72 -23.34 -15.84
N GLY A 141 -44.35 -22.93 -14.64
CA GLY A 141 -45.32 -22.57 -13.61
C GLY A 141 -46.03 -21.28 -13.99
N GLN A 142 -47.36 -21.26 -13.90
CA GLN A 142 -48.14 -20.06 -14.17
C GLN A 142 -49.22 -19.81 -13.13
N THR A 143 -49.30 -18.57 -12.67
CA THR A 143 -50.42 -18.05 -11.87
C THR A 143 -51.15 -16.94 -12.60
N THR A 144 -52.48 -16.96 -12.51
CA THR A 144 -53.37 -15.96 -13.12
C THR A 144 -54.26 -15.35 -12.05
N GLY A 145 -54.14 -14.04 -11.84
CA GLY A 145 -55.05 -13.32 -10.95
C GLY A 145 -54.63 -11.87 -10.75
N ASP A 146 -55.58 -10.97 -10.94
CA ASP A 146 -55.45 -9.58 -10.53
C ASP A 146 -55.54 -9.50 -8.99
N ASN A 147 -54.50 -8.98 -8.34
CA ASN A 147 -54.54 -8.69 -6.90
C ASN A 147 -55.30 -7.36 -6.66
N ILE A 148 -56.60 -7.33 -7.03
CA ILE A 148 -57.44 -6.11 -7.05
C ILE A 148 -58.42 -5.99 -5.89
N SER A 149 -58.67 -7.05 -5.12
CA SER A 149 -59.34 -6.91 -3.83
C SER A 149 -58.30 -6.61 -2.74
N LEU A 150 -58.68 -5.89 -1.69
CA LEU A 150 -57.79 -5.64 -0.56
C LEU A 150 -57.35 -6.95 0.12
N ALA A 151 -58.15 -8.02 0.03
CA ALA A 151 -57.77 -9.34 0.52
C ALA A 151 -56.69 -9.99 -0.37
N ASP A 152 -56.73 -9.82 -1.69
CA ASP A 152 -55.70 -10.35 -2.59
C ASP A 152 -54.41 -9.52 -2.54
N VAL A 153 -54.50 -8.20 -2.33
CA VAL A 153 -53.33 -7.34 -2.07
C VAL A 153 -52.62 -7.75 -0.78
N ILE A 154 -53.37 -7.97 0.31
CA ILE A 154 -52.80 -8.34 1.61
C ILE A 154 -52.25 -9.78 1.61
N ASN A 155 -52.97 -10.73 1.01
CA ASN A 155 -52.60 -12.14 1.06
C ASN A 155 -51.79 -12.63 -0.16
N GLN A 156 -51.54 -11.77 -1.16
CA GLN A 156 -50.75 -12.04 -2.38
C GLN A 156 -50.98 -13.44 -2.98
N THR A 157 -52.25 -13.81 -3.09
CA THR A 157 -52.77 -15.15 -3.39
C THR A 157 -52.22 -15.71 -4.71
N HIS A 158 -52.05 -14.84 -5.71
CA HIS A 158 -51.62 -15.20 -7.07
C HIS A 158 -50.12 -15.01 -7.32
N SER A 159 -49.32 -14.51 -6.37
CA SER A 159 -47.89 -14.24 -6.56
C SER A 159 -47.03 -15.52 -6.65
N GLY A 160 -45.88 -15.48 -7.33
CA GLY A 160 -44.94 -16.61 -7.47
C GLY A 160 -45.42 -17.71 -8.43
N GLY A 161 -44.94 -17.72 -9.68
CA GLY A 161 -45.28 -18.71 -10.70
C GLY A 161 -44.64 -20.10 -10.50
N ALA A 162 -43.40 -20.17 -10.02
CA ALA A 162 -42.73 -21.42 -9.66
C ALA A 162 -42.95 -21.77 -8.18
N ILE A 163 -42.48 -20.90 -7.28
CA ILE A 163 -42.56 -21.08 -5.83
C ILE A 163 -43.22 -19.84 -5.22
N ARG A 164 -44.20 -20.06 -4.35
CA ARG A 164 -44.64 -19.05 -3.38
C ARG A 164 -44.36 -19.56 -1.97
N SER A 165 -43.59 -18.80 -1.18
CA SER A 165 -43.32 -19.13 0.23
C SER A 165 -43.81 -18.05 1.20
N PHE A 166 -44.67 -18.49 2.12
CA PHE A 166 -45.08 -17.72 3.29
C PHE A 166 -44.33 -18.12 4.57
N SER A 167 -43.42 -19.10 4.51
CA SER A 167 -42.69 -19.56 5.70
C SER A 167 -41.84 -18.43 6.29
N SER A 168 -41.63 -18.50 7.61
CA SER A 168 -40.63 -17.69 8.33
C SER A 168 -39.26 -18.37 8.39
N GLY A 169 -39.17 -19.65 8.05
CA GLY A 169 -37.91 -20.36 7.82
C GLY A 169 -37.30 -20.04 6.45
N LEU A 170 -36.07 -20.51 6.26
CA LEU A 170 -35.26 -20.25 5.08
C LEU A 170 -35.77 -21.04 3.86
N LEU A 171 -36.01 -20.34 2.76
CA LEU A 171 -36.07 -20.97 1.43
C LEU A 171 -34.67 -21.03 0.83
N THR A 172 -34.17 -22.22 0.53
CA THR A 172 -32.85 -22.43 -0.11
C THR A 172 -33.01 -22.98 -1.53
N LEU A 173 -32.33 -22.37 -2.51
CA LEU A 173 -32.15 -22.91 -3.86
C LEU A 173 -30.64 -23.09 -4.14
N ASP A 174 -30.16 -24.33 -4.25
CA ASP A 174 -28.78 -24.65 -4.64
C ASP A 174 -28.76 -25.42 -5.97
N GLN A 175 -28.04 -24.90 -6.97
CA GLN A 175 -27.95 -25.48 -8.32
C GLN A 175 -29.33 -25.76 -8.96
N VAL A 176 -30.28 -24.85 -8.75
CA VAL A 176 -31.64 -24.91 -9.32
C VAL A 176 -31.72 -24.02 -10.57
N ASP A 177 -32.38 -24.50 -11.63
CA ASP A 177 -32.65 -23.71 -12.84
C ASP A 177 -34.15 -23.37 -12.94
N VAL A 178 -34.49 -22.13 -12.63
CA VAL A 178 -35.86 -21.61 -12.57
C VAL A 178 -36.16 -20.85 -13.85
N VAL A 179 -36.91 -21.46 -14.77
CA VAL A 179 -37.00 -21.03 -16.17
C VAL A 179 -38.42 -20.93 -16.72
N SER A 180 -38.73 -19.80 -17.37
CA SER A 180 -39.99 -19.58 -18.12
C SER A 180 -41.27 -19.79 -17.31
N ASN A 181 -41.24 -19.42 -16.03
CA ASN A 181 -42.41 -19.31 -15.16
C ASN A 181 -43.02 -17.90 -15.26
N GLY A 182 -44.29 -17.72 -14.89
CA GLY A 182 -44.92 -16.41 -14.93
C GLY A 182 -46.09 -16.18 -13.99
N THR A 183 -46.32 -14.90 -13.70
CA THR A 183 -47.38 -14.38 -12.82
C THR A 183 -48.11 -13.26 -13.55
N THR A 184 -49.43 -13.37 -13.77
CA THR A 184 -50.17 -12.41 -14.59
C THR A 184 -51.32 -11.73 -13.83
N GLY A 185 -51.26 -10.40 -13.73
CA GLY A 185 -52.30 -9.56 -13.10
C GLY A 185 -51.77 -8.20 -12.61
N VAL A 186 -52.68 -7.30 -12.24
CA VAL A 186 -52.35 -6.08 -11.49
C VAL A 186 -51.73 -6.44 -10.14
N TYR A 187 -50.59 -5.83 -9.80
CA TYR A 187 -49.72 -6.22 -8.67
C TYR A 187 -49.28 -7.70 -8.70
N ALA A 188 -48.94 -8.22 -9.88
CA ALA A 188 -48.27 -9.50 -10.03
C ALA A 188 -46.83 -9.44 -9.46
N SER A 189 -46.61 -10.07 -8.32
CA SER A 189 -45.29 -10.16 -7.67
C SER A 189 -44.64 -11.53 -7.92
N GLY A 190 -43.35 -11.55 -8.27
CA GLY A 190 -42.57 -12.77 -8.39
C GLY A 190 -42.98 -13.58 -9.61
N GLY A 191 -42.37 -13.32 -10.77
CA GLY A 191 -42.67 -14.07 -12.00
C GLY A 191 -42.33 -15.57 -11.85
N ALA A 192 -41.30 -15.91 -11.07
CA ALA A 192 -41.07 -17.27 -10.61
C ALA A 192 -41.15 -17.42 -9.09
N LEU A 193 -40.43 -16.63 -8.31
CA LEU A 193 -40.41 -16.73 -6.85
C LEU A 193 -41.10 -15.54 -6.20
N PHE A 194 -42.02 -15.83 -5.28
CA PHE A 194 -42.48 -14.86 -4.28
C PHE A 194 -42.19 -15.39 -2.87
N VAL A 195 -41.45 -14.63 -2.07
CA VAL A 195 -40.95 -15.08 -0.76
C VAL A 195 -41.13 -13.99 0.30
N THR A 196 -41.79 -14.32 1.41
CA THR A 196 -41.96 -13.38 2.54
C THR A 196 -40.95 -13.58 3.67
N GLY A 197 -40.50 -14.82 3.89
CA GLY A 197 -39.34 -15.13 4.74
C GLY A 197 -37.99 -14.90 4.05
N PRO A 198 -36.89 -15.34 4.66
CA PRO A 198 -35.56 -15.22 4.08
C PRO A 198 -35.33 -16.19 2.91
N LEU A 199 -34.44 -15.80 2.00
CA LEU A 199 -34.10 -16.54 0.77
C LEU A 199 -32.58 -16.65 0.60
N ALA A 200 -32.09 -17.87 0.37
CA ALA A 200 -30.72 -18.13 -0.05
C ALA A 200 -30.71 -18.78 -1.44
N MET A 201 -29.95 -18.20 -2.38
CA MET A 201 -29.71 -18.74 -3.71
C MET A 201 -28.23 -18.93 -3.96
N THR A 202 -27.82 -20.13 -4.37
CA THR A 202 -26.42 -20.50 -4.63
C THR A 202 -26.30 -21.26 -5.93
N LEU A 203 -25.29 -20.94 -6.76
CA LEU A 203 -24.95 -21.64 -8.01
C LEU A 203 -26.15 -21.87 -8.96
N SER A 204 -27.17 -21.01 -8.86
CA SER A 204 -28.49 -21.23 -9.47
C SER A 204 -28.70 -20.35 -10.70
N LYS A 205 -29.78 -20.61 -11.43
CA LYS A 205 -30.17 -19.86 -12.63
C LYS A 205 -31.64 -19.46 -12.53
N VAL A 206 -31.93 -18.19 -12.82
CA VAL A 206 -33.30 -17.66 -12.87
C VAL A 206 -33.45 -16.95 -14.19
N ARG A 207 -34.15 -17.56 -15.16
CA ARG A 207 -34.09 -17.12 -16.57
C ARG A 207 -35.42 -17.09 -17.31
N GLY A 208 -35.67 -15.99 -18.02
CA GLY A 208 -36.85 -15.82 -18.88
C GLY A 208 -38.19 -15.86 -18.16
N ASN A 209 -38.23 -15.58 -16.85
CA ASN A 209 -39.45 -15.55 -16.05
C ASN A 209 -40.15 -14.18 -16.12
N ILE A 210 -41.48 -14.15 -16.02
CA ILE A 210 -42.29 -12.96 -16.36
C ILE A 210 -43.36 -12.66 -15.31
N ALA A 211 -43.23 -11.54 -14.61
CA ALA A 211 -44.33 -10.90 -13.90
C ALA A 211 -44.97 -9.85 -14.84
N SER A 212 -46.25 -9.99 -15.19
CA SER A 212 -46.90 -9.10 -16.17
C SER A 212 -48.20 -8.49 -15.66
N GLY A 213 -48.24 -7.15 -15.65
CA GLY A 213 -49.41 -6.34 -15.34
C GLY A 213 -49.00 -4.95 -14.86
N ALA A 214 -49.98 -4.11 -14.54
CA ALA A 214 -49.71 -2.81 -13.93
C ALA A 214 -49.10 -3.02 -12.53
N ASN A 215 -47.98 -2.33 -12.26
CA ASN A 215 -47.19 -2.47 -11.03
C ASN A 215 -46.77 -3.93 -10.71
N SER A 216 -46.38 -4.70 -11.73
CA SER A 216 -45.78 -6.02 -11.53
C SER A 216 -44.33 -5.91 -11.07
N GLU A 217 -43.91 -6.78 -10.15
CA GLU A 217 -42.60 -6.69 -9.47
C GLU A 217 -41.85 -8.01 -9.46
N GLY A 218 -40.52 -7.98 -9.62
CA GLY A 218 -39.65 -9.13 -9.45
C GLY A 218 -39.85 -10.20 -10.53
N GLY A 219 -39.33 -9.95 -11.73
CA GLY A 219 -39.60 -10.82 -12.89
C GLY A 219 -39.08 -12.24 -12.71
N GLY A 220 -37.92 -12.39 -12.06
CA GLY A 220 -37.47 -13.65 -11.48
C GLY A 220 -37.99 -13.81 -10.05
N VAL A 221 -37.53 -12.94 -9.15
CA VAL A 221 -37.76 -13.01 -7.69
C VAL A 221 -38.39 -11.72 -7.18
N ALA A 222 -39.45 -11.82 -6.40
CA ALA A 222 -39.93 -10.76 -5.51
C ALA A 222 -39.83 -11.23 -4.04
N VAL A 223 -39.18 -10.44 -3.18
CA VAL A 223 -38.85 -10.86 -1.82
C VAL A 223 -38.99 -9.75 -0.76
N ILE A 224 -39.44 -10.15 0.43
CA ILE A 224 -39.65 -9.26 1.59
C ILE A 224 -38.65 -9.54 2.73
N GLY A 225 -38.23 -10.78 2.91
CA GLY A 225 -37.20 -11.14 3.90
C GLY A 225 -35.77 -10.84 3.43
N ALA A 226 -34.82 -10.99 4.35
CA ALA A 226 -33.39 -10.87 4.03
C ALA A 226 -32.97 -11.93 3.00
N THR A 227 -32.21 -11.52 1.98
CA THR A 227 -31.94 -12.31 0.79
C THR A 227 -30.44 -12.36 0.48
N SER A 228 -29.91 -13.55 0.25
CA SER A 228 -28.54 -13.78 -0.22
C SER A 228 -28.56 -14.48 -1.58
N ILE A 229 -27.86 -13.91 -2.56
CA ILE A 229 -27.72 -14.43 -3.92
C ILE A 229 -26.22 -14.56 -4.22
N THR A 230 -25.70 -15.78 -4.24
CA THR A 230 -24.27 -16.06 -4.43
C THR A 230 -24.06 -16.90 -5.70
N ALA A 231 -23.05 -16.57 -6.50
CA ALA A 231 -22.64 -17.33 -7.69
C ALA A 231 -23.80 -17.70 -8.65
N THR A 232 -24.81 -16.83 -8.76
CA THR A 232 -26.10 -17.13 -9.40
C THR A 232 -26.34 -16.25 -10.62
N THR A 233 -27.01 -16.78 -11.65
CA THR A 233 -27.31 -16.04 -12.90
C THR A 233 -28.80 -15.65 -12.98
N PHE A 234 -29.09 -14.36 -13.12
CA PHE A 234 -30.41 -13.86 -13.50
C PHE A 234 -30.39 -13.34 -14.93
N SER A 235 -31.15 -13.94 -15.85
CA SER A 235 -31.11 -13.50 -17.26
C SER A 235 -32.44 -13.46 -17.99
N GLY A 236 -32.72 -12.36 -18.71
CA GLY A 236 -33.90 -12.24 -19.57
C GLY A 236 -35.26 -12.21 -18.84
N ASN A 237 -35.26 -12.03 -17.51
CA ASN A 237 -36.50 -11.94 -16.73
C ASN A 237 -37.18 -10.57 -16.92
N ARG A 238 -38.49 -10.49 -16.65
CA ARG A 238 -39.29 -9.28 -16.92
C ARG A 238 -40.34 -8.97 -15.85
N ALA A 239 -40.42 -7.72 -15.43
CA ALA A 239 -41.46 -7.13 -14.58
C ALA A 239 -41.71 -5.66 -14.98
N ALA A 240 -42.55 -4.91 -14.25
CA ALA A 240 -42.58 -3.44 -14.34
C ALA A 240 -41.55 -2.78 -13.38
N ARG A 241 -41.24 -3.44 -12.26
CA ARG A 241 -40.16 -3.09 -11.32
C ARG A 241 -39.31 -4.31 -11.01
N GLY A 242 -37.99 -4.18 -10.96
CA GLY A 242 -37.09 -5.30 -10.62
C GLY A 242 -37.17 -6.42 -11.65
N GLY A 243 -36.69 -6.16 -12.87
CA GLY A 243 -36.81 -7.11 -13.98
C GLY A 243 -36.23 -8.50 -13.65
N GLY A 244 -35.09 -8.54 -12.96
CA GLY A 244 -34.56 -9.74 -12.31
C GLY A 244 -35.11 -9.92 -10.90
N VAL A 245 -34.82 -8.97 -10.00
CA VAL A 245 -35.12 -9.03 -8.57
C VAL A 245 -35.84 -7.76 -8.09
N SER A 246 -36.91 -7.92 -7.32
CA SER A 246 -37.51 -6.87 -6.48
C SER A 246 -37.35 -7.24 -5.00
N ALA A 247 -36.74 -6.38 -4.19
CA ALA A 247 -36.48 -6.63 -2.78
C ALA A 247 -36.91 -5.45 -1.89
N SER A 248 -37.63 -5.77 -0.81
CA SER A 248 -38.01 -4.81 0.24
C SER A 248 -37.36 -5.07 1.59
N GLY A 249 -36.77 -6.26 1.79
CA GLY A 249 -35.79 -6.54 2.83
C GLY A 249 -34.36 -6.25 2.36
N GLU A 250 -33.39 -6.59 3.19
CA GLU A 250 -31.96 -6.59 2.85
C GLU A 250 -31.67 -7.55 1.68
N LEU A 251 -30.89 -7.08 0.70
CA LEU A 251 -30.48 -7.86 -0.47
C LEU A 251 -28.96 -7.85 -0.63
N THR A 252 -28.34 -9.02 -0.46
CA THR A 252 -26.94 -9.27 -0.80
C THR A 252 -26.84 -10.04 -2.11
N ILE A 253 -26.02 -9.54 -3.04
CA ILE A 253 -25.65 -10.16 -4.31
C ILE A 253 -24.12 -10.28 -4.36
N ASP A 254 -23.61 -11.50 -4.43
CA ASP A 254 -22.18 -11.82 -4.47
C ASP A 254 -21.82 -12.72 -5.68
N SER A 255 -20.71 -12.42 -6.35
CA SER A 255 -20.09 -13.26 -7.39
C SER A 255 -21.05 -13.69 -8.51
N SER A 256 -22.06 -12.85 -8.79
CA SER A 256 -23.27 -13.19 -9.55
C SER A 256 -23.43 -12.35 -10.81
N THR A 257 -24.20 -12.85 -11.77
CA THR A 257 -24.43 -12.16 -13.06
C THR A 257 -25.90 -11.88 -13.29
N LEU A 258 -26.25 -10.60 -13.41
CA LEU A 258 -27.59 -10.14 -13.73
C LEU A 258 -27.55 -9.51 -15.13
N SER A 259 -28.07 -10.21 -16.15
CA SER A 259 -27.90 -9.81 -17.55
C SER A 259 -29.17 -9.84 -18.41
N GLY A 260 -29.41 -8.79 -19.21
CA GLY A 260 -30.54 -8.75 -20.15
C GLY A 260 -31.94 -8.76 -19.50
N ASN A 261 -32.05 -8.51 -18.19
CA ASN A 261 -33.33 -8.43 -17.49
C ASN A 261 -34.03 -7.09 -17.81
N ARG A 262 -35.36 -7.06 -17.76
CA ARG A 262 -36.15 -5.92 -18.27
C ARG A 262 -37.26 -5.46 -17.34
N ALA A 263 -37.15 -4.23 -16.85
CA ALA A 263 -38.28 -3.48 -16.32
C ALA A 263 -39.04 -2.85 -17.50
N VAL A 264 -40.28 -3.29 -17.77
CA VAL A 264 -41.14 -2.79 -18.85
C VAL A 264 -42.49 -2.39 -18.25
N GLY A 265 -42.61 -1.12 -17.88
CA GLY A 265 -43.77 -0.54 -17.22
C GLY A 265 -44.63 0.30 -18.16
N GLY A 266 -45.81 0.69 -17.68
CA GLY A 266 -46.72 1.60 -18.40
C GLY A 266 -46.18 3.03 -18.33
N ALA A 267 -46.53 3.77 -17.26
CA ALA A 267 -46.00 5.11 -17.04
C ALA A 267 -44.54 5.12 -16.56
N VAL A 268 -44.18 4.19 -15.67
CA VAL A 268 -42.88 4.16 -14.97
C VAL A 268 -42.30 2.74 -14.97
N ALA A 269 -40.98 2.61 -15.16
CA ALA A 269 -40.22 1.36 -15.02
C ALA A 269 -38.93 1.60 -14.22
N LEU A 270 -38.68 0.76 -13.20
CA LEU A 270 -37.61 0.94 -12.22
C LEU A 270 -36.81 -0.37 -12.06
N GLY A 271 -35.48 -0.32 -12.00
CA GLY A 271 -34.67 -1.49 -11.67
C GLY A 271 -34.72 -2.58 -12.73
N GLY A 272 -34.02 -2.39 -13.85
CA GLY A 272 -34.04 -3.36 -14.95
C GLY A 272 -33.45 -4.72 -14.56
N ALA A 273 -32.34 -4.73 -13.82
CA ALA A 273 -31.86 -5.90 -13.08
C ALA A 273 -32.46 -5.97 -11.67
N VAL A 274 -32.24 -4.94 -10.84
CA VAL A 274 -32.63 -4.92 -9.41
C VAL A 274 -33.42 -3.66 -9.05
N TYR A 275 -34.53 -3.85 -8.34
CA TYR A 275 -35.27 -2.80 -7.63
C TYR A 275 -35.20 -3.06 -6.12
N ALA A 276 -34.46 -2.22 -5.39
CA ALA A 276 -34.24 -2.35 -3.95
C ALA A 276 -34.88 -1.20 -3.16
N LEU A 277 -35.72 -1.55 -2.18
CA LEU A 277 -36.28 -0.63 -1.19
C LEU A 277 -35.64 -0.81 0.21
N GLY A 278 -35.09 -2.00 0.50
CA GLY A 278 -34.23 -2.23 1.66
C GLY A 278 -32.77 -1.90 1.36
N SER A 279 -31.87 -2.27 2.28
CA SER A 279 -30.42 -2.16 2.07
C SER A 279 -29.93 -3.08 0.95
N LEU A 280 -28.94 -2.62 0.19
CA LEU A 280 -28.42 -3.31 -0.99
C LEU A 280 -26.89 -3.48 -0.90
N HIS A 281 -26.42 -4.72 -0.87
CA HIS A 281 -25.00 -5.07 -0.95
C HIS A 281 -24.74 -5.82 -2.26
N VAL A 282 -23.97 -5.21 -3.17
CA VAL A 282 -23.52 -5.83 -4.43
C VAL A 282 -22.00 -5.95 -4.39
N VAL A 283 -21.49 -7.17 -4.40
CA VAL A 283 -20.06 -7.46 -4.26
C VAL A 283 -19.62 -8.39 -5.39
N ASN A 284 -18.42 -8.17 -5.95
CA ASN A 284 -17.77 -9.11 -6.87
C ASN A 284 -18.62 -9.53 -8.10
N SER A 285 -19.55 -8.67 -8.57
CA SER A 285 -20.66 -9.08 -9.45
C SER A 285 -20.75 -8.30 -10.75
N THR A 286 -21.35 -8.91 -11.78
CA THR A 286 -21.54 -8.33 -13.11
C THR A 286 -23.02 -8.03 -13.38
N ILE A 287 -23.34 -6.77 -13.67
CA ILE A 287 -24.70 -6.29 -13.99
C ILE A 287 -24.66 -5.62 -15.36
N SER A 288 -25.07 -6.32 -16.42
CA SER A 288 -24.92 -5.77 -17.78
C SER A 288 -26.06 -6.05 -18.75
N THR A 289 -26.24 -5.17 -19.74
CA THR A 289 -27.28 -5.26 -20.79
C THR A 289 -28.74 -5.28 -20.29
N ASN A 290 -28.98 -4.93 -19.02
CA ASN A 290 -30.34 -4.84 -18.47
C ASN A 290 -31.02 -3.54 -18.91
N ALA A 291 -32.36 -3.54 -19.01
CA ALA A 291 -33.11 -2.41 -19.56
C ALA A 291 -34.28 -1.97 -18.67
N ALA A 292 -34.49 -0.66 -18.57
CA ALA A 292 -35.73 -0.05 -18.11
C ALA A 292 -36.44 0.62 -19.30
N GLN A 293 -37.74 0.38 -19.46
CA GLN A 293 -38.53 0.90 -20.58
C GLN A 293 -39.93 1.30 -20.11
N ALA A 294 -40.32 2.55 -20.34
CA ALA A 294 -41.64 3.08 -19.99
C ALA A 294 -42.07 4.24 -20.90
N ILE A 295 -43.31 4.71 -20.73
CA ILE A 295 -43.80 5.90 -21.44
C ILE A 295 -43.21 7.19 -20.86
N ALA A 296 -43.17 7.37 -19.54
CA ALA A 296 -42.88 8.66 -18.90
C ALA A 296 -41.62 8.70 -18.02
N ALA A 297 -41.23 7.61 -17.36
CA ALA A 297 -39.99 7.57 -16.58
C ALA A 297 -39.35 6.17 -16.58
N ALA A 298 -38.07 6.09 -16.92
CA ALA A 298 -37.27 4.87 -16.86
C ALA A 298 -36.01 5.12 -16.03
N GLN A 299 -35.78 4.32 -14.99
CA GLN A 299 -34.75 4.61 -13.98
C GLN A 299 -34.01 3.34 -13.53
N GLY A 300 -32.69 3.43 -13.38
CA GLY A 300 -31.89 2.35 -12.78
C GLY A 300 -31.95 1.08 -13.61
N ALA A 301 -31.55 1.11 -14.88
CA ALA A 301 -31.71 -0.05 -15.76
C ALA A 301 -30.81 -1.23 -15.35
N GLY A 302 -29.63 -0.98 -14.78
CA GLY A 302 -28.95 -1.94 -13.92
C GLY A 302 -29.62 -2.00 -12.54
N LEU A 303 -29.25 -1.07 -11.67
CA LEU A 303 -29.69 -0.98 -10.28
C LEU A 303 -30.57 0.25 -10.03
N TRP A 304 -31.67 0.07 -9.31
CA TRP A 304 -32.40 1.13 -8.64
C TRP A 304 -32.43 0.85 -7.13
N THR A 305 -32.01 1.80 -6.30
CA THR A 305 -31.99 1.65 -4.83
C THR A 305 -32.38 2.94 -4.11
N ASN A 306 -33.17 2.84 -3.04
CA ASN A 306 -33.61 3.97 -2.21
C ASN A 306 -33.07 3.93 -0.77
N GLY A 307 -32.78 2.74 -0.22
CA GLY A 307 -32.16 2.58 1.10
C GLY A 307 -30.66 2.31 1.02
N ALA A 308 -29.95 2.49 2.14
CA ALA A 308 -28.47 2.46 2.22
C ALA A 308 -27.81 1.30 1.43
N ALA A 309 -26.79 1.63 0.63
CA ALA A 309 -26.25 0.72 -0.39
C ALA A 309 -24.72 0.67 -0.42
N THR A 310 -24.16 -0.52 -0.66
CA THR A 310 -22.74 -0.76 -0.90
C THR A 310 -22.55 -1.52 -2.21
N ILE A 311 -21.79 -0.95 -3.12
CA ILE A 311 -21.39 -1.58 -4.39
C ILE A 311 -19.86 -1.69 -4.37
N ALA A 312 -19.34 -2.91 -4.36
CA ALA A 312 -17.92 -3.19 -4.17
C ALA A 312 -17.40 -4.17 -5.23
N HIS A 313 -16.18 -3.95 -5.74
CA HIS A 313 -15.47 -4.90 -6.60
C HIS A 313 -16.31 -5.41 -7.80
N SER A 314 -17.17 -4.57 -8.41
CA SER A 314 -18.22 -5.01 -9.34
C SER A 314 -18.16 -4.31 -10.71
N THR A 315 -18.85 -4.83 -11.72
CA THR A 315 -18.93 -4.22 -13.07
C THR A 315 -20.38 -3.99 -13.48
N ILE A 316 -20.75 -2.74 -13.73
CA ILE A 316 -22.07 -2.29 -14.18
C ILE A 316 -21.93 -1.66 -15.57
N ILE A 317 -22.32 -2.37 -16.64
CA ILE A 317 -22.02 -1.97 -18.02
C ILE A 317 -23.16 -2.18 -19.02
N ALA A 318 -23.29 -1.29 -20.02
CA ALA A 318 -24.23 -1.42 -21.14
C ALA A 318 -25.72 -1.56 -20.74
N ASN A 319 -26.12 -1.08 -19.56
CA ASN A 319 -27.51 -1.06 -19.14
C ASN A 319 -28.22 0.19 -19.70
N THR A 320 -29.51 0.11 -20.05
CA THR A 320 -30.22 1.17 -20.81
C THR A 320 -31.57 1.59 -20.20
N ALA A 321 -31.69 2.85 -19.79
CA ALA A 321 -32.93 3.44 -19.25
C ALA A 321 -33.64 4.31 -20.30
N SER A 322 -34.76 3.83 -20.86
CA SER A 322 -35.39 4.39 -22.06
C SER A 322 -36.86 4.79 -21.89
N THR A 323 -37.21 5.98 -22.37
CA THR A 323 -38.58 6.50 -22.40
C THR A 323 -39.11 6.63 -23.83
N THR A 324 -40.39 6.35 -24.06
CA THR A 324 -41.03 6.46 -25.39
C THR A 324 -41.80 7.78 -25.60
N SER A 325 -41.68 8.74 -24.67
CA SER A 325 -42.26 10.08 -24.76
C SER A 325 -41.16 11.11 -24.96
N LEU A 326 -41.39 12.09 -25.83
CA LEU A 326 -40.53 13.28 -26.02
C LEU A 326 -40.48 14.22 -24.79
N ALA A 327 -41.21 13.88 -23.73
CA ALA A 327 -41.17 14.55 -22.42
C ALA A 327 -41.08 13.53 -21.27
N GLY A 328 -40.55 12.32 -21.55
CA GLY A 328 -40.30 11.29 -20.55
C GLY A 328 -38.83 11.22 -20.17
N VAL A 329 -38.51 11.12 -18.88
CA VAL A 329 -37.14 11.22 -18.36
C VAL A 329 -36.50 9.83 -18.20
N GLY A 330 -35.38 9.60 -18.88
CA GLY A 330 -34.43 8.54 -18.56
C GLY A 330 -33.45 9.00 -17.49
N SER A 331 -32.97 8.12 -16.61
CA SER A 331 -31.94 8.48 -15.62
C SER A 331 -31.23 7.27 -15.03
N GLY A 332 -29.91 7.35 -14.85
CA GLY A 332 -29.12 6.30 -14.19
C GLY A 332 -29.23 4.98 -14.94
N GLY A 333 -28.65 4.91 -16.14
CA GLY A 333 -28.65 3.69 -16.96
C GLY A 333 -28.07 2.50 -16.18
N GLY A 334 -26.92 2.70 -15.54
CA GLY A 334 -26.27 1.71 -14.68
C GLY A 334 -26.85 1.72 -13.27
N LEU A 335 -26.90 2.90 -12.64
CA LEU A 335 -27.30 3.05 -11.23
C LEU A 335 -28.18 4.29 -11.01
N TYR A 336 -29.31 4.10 -10.34
CA TYR A 336 -30.14 5.16 -9.77
C TYR A 336 -30.19 5.00 -8.25
N GLY A 337 -29.52 5.89 -7.51
CA GLY A 337 -29.59 5.96 -6.05
C GLY A 337 -30.51 7.09 -5.60
N ASP A 338 -31.69 6.75 -5.07
CA ASP A 338 -32.68 7.72 -4.55
C ASP A 338 -32.54 7.91 -3.02
N GLN A 339 -31.29 7.92 -2.54
CA GLN A 339 -30.97 7.88 -1.11
C GLN A 339 -31.45 9.13 -0.36
N ALA A 340 -32.07 8.93 0.81
CA ALA A 340 -32.52 10.01 1.67
C ALA A 340 -31.36 10.66 2.43
N ALA A 341 -31.55 11.90 2.88
CA ALA A 341 -30.56 12.62 3.69
C ALA A 341 -30.36 11.91 5.05
N GLY A 342 -29.21 11.28 5.23
CA GLY A 342 -28.88 10.43 6.38
C GLY A 342 -28.59 8.96 6.02
N GLU A 343 -28.79 8.57 4.76
CA GLU A 343 -28.35 7.30 4.19
C GLU A 343 -27.14 7.49 3.27
N THR A 344 -26.37 6.42 3.07
CA THR A 344 -25.10 6.45 2.33
C THR A 344 -25.11 5.46 1.16
N LEU A 345 -24.65 5.93 0.00
CA LEU A 345 -24.27 5.09 -1.14
C LEU A 345 -22.75 4.97 -1.17
N THR A 346 -22.22 3.78 -0.90
CA THR A 346 -20.78 3.47 -1.01
C THR A 346 -20.51 2.76 -2.33
N ILE A 347 -19.59 3.29 -3.13
CA ILE A 347 -19.11 2.68 -4.37
C ILE A 347 -17.58 2.53 -4.27
N SER A 348 -17.11 1.30 -4.41
CA SER A 348 -15.68 0.96 -4.23
C SER A 348 -15.20 -0.08 -5.24
N HIS A 349 -13.99 0.07 -5.76
CA HIS A 349 -13.36 -0.91 -6.67
C HIS A 349 -14.25 -1.34 -7.85
N THR A 350 -15.16 -0.46 -8.29
CA THR A 350 -16.26 -0.80 -9.21
C THR A 350 -16.14 -0.05 -10.52
N ILE A 351 -16.43 -0.73 -11.63
CA ILE A 351 -16.59 -0.11 -12.96
C ILE A 351 -18.08 0.20 -13.17
N ILE A 352 -18.39 1.45 -13.48
CA ILE A 352 -19.65 1.89 -14.07
C ILE A 352 -19.28 2.52 -15.43
N ALA A 353 -19.71 1.92 -16.54
CA ALA A 353 -19.31 2.38 -17.87
C ALA A 353 -20.27 1.97 -19.00
N GLY A 354 -20.29 2.71 -20.11
CA GLY A 354 -21.16 2.48 -21.27
C GLY A 354 -22.66 2.39 -20.97
N ASN A 355 -23.15 2.98 -19.88
CA ASN A 355 -24.56 2.86 -19.48
C ASN A 355 -25.39 4.05 -19.99
N LEU A 356 -26.54 3.78 -20.62
CA LEU A 356 -27.22 4.77 -21.46
C LEU A 356 -28.60 5.20 -20.94
N THR A 357 -28.97 6.43 -21.27
CA THR A 357 -30.35 6.95 -21.15
C THR A 357 -30.88 7.42 -22.51
N THR A 358 -32.18 7.75 -22.60
CA THR A 358 -32.78 8.39 -23.78
C THR A 358 -32.40 9.86 -23.99
N GLU A 359 -31.66 10.49 -23.08
CA GLU A 359 -31.19 11.89 -23.17
C GLU A 359 -29.64 11.97 -23.15
N GLU A 360 -28.98 10.88 -23.59
CA GLU A 360 -27.52 10.65 -23.55
C GLU A 360 -26.94 10.50 -22.12
N ASN A 361 -25.63 10.18 -22.05
CA ASN A 361 -24.61 9.95 -20.99
C ASN A 361 -24.93 9.77 -19.48
N GLY A 362 -26.18 9.68 -19.03
CA GLY A 362 -26.55 9.51 -17.62
C GLY A 362 -26.30 8.10 -17.07
N GLU A 363 -25.04 7.70 -16.94
CA GLU A 363 -24.65 6.36 -16.44
C GLU A 363 -25.15 6.11 -15.02
N ILE A 364 -25.00 7.13 -14.17
CA ILE A 364 -25.31 7.11 -12.75
C ILE A 364 -26.18 8.32 -12.41
N ARG A 365 -27.11 8.15 -11.47
CA ARG A 365 -27.81 9.25 -10.81
C ARG A 365 -27.72 9.10 -9.31
N LEU A 366 -27.25 10.16 -8.67
CA LEU A 366 -27.10 10.27 -7.21
C LEU A 366 -28.31 10.96 -6.58
N GLY A 367 -28.54 10.67 -5.30
CA GLY A 367 -29.68 11.15 -4.52
C GLY A 367 -29.35 12.42 -3.71
N THR A 368 -29.95 12.53 -2.53
CA THR A 368 -29.63 13.62 -1.56
C THR A 368 -28.94 13.14 -0.29
N GLY A 369 -28.81 11.83 -0.12
CA GLY A 369 -27.91 11.20 0.84
C GLY A 369 -26.43 11.34 0.48
N GLU A 370 -25.56 10.86 1.35
CA GLU A 370 -24.11 10.95 1.16
C GLU A 370 -23.62 9.88 0.18
N THR A 371 -22.60 10.20 -0.63
CA THR A 371 -21.99 9.25 -1.57
C THR A 371 -20.50 9.13 -1.27
N GLU A 372 -20.05 7.95 -0.87
CA GLU A 372 -18.63 7.62 -0.73
C GLU A 372 -18.16 6.87 -1.99
N LEU A 373 -17.21 7.45 -2.71
CA LEU A 373 -16.66 6.90 -3.95
C LEU A 373 -15.14 6.74 -3.79
N ARG A 374 -14.62 5.51 -3.92
CA ARG A 374 -13.19 5.19 -3.72
C ARG A 374 -12.71 4.17 -4.76
N TYR A 375 -11.49 4.35 -5.29
CA TYR A 375 -10.85 3.40 -6.23
C TYR A 375 -11.78 2.85 -7.33
N SER A 376 -12.67 3.67 -7.87
CA SER A 376 -13.72 3.24 -8.82
C SER A 376 -13.62 3.97 -10.16
N LEU A 377 -14.05 3.32 -11.23
CA LEU A 377 -14.12 3.90 -12.58
C LEU A 377 -15.58 4.25 -12.89
N ILE A 378 -15.81 5.52 -13.20
CA ILE A 378 -17.06 6.03 -13.78
C ILE A 378 -16.69 6.63 -15.13
N ALA A 379 -17.20 6.06 -16.24
CA ALA A 379 -16.76 6.43 -17.57
C ALA A 379 -17.34 7.78 -18.03
N ASP A 380 -18.58 8.08 -17.64
CA ASP A 380 -19.17 9.42 -17.71
C ASP A 380 -19.94 9.76 -16.42
N ASN A 381 -19.72 10.95 -15.89
CA ASN A 381 -20.37 11.46 -14.68
C ASN A 381 -21.44 12.53 -14.96
N ASP A 382 -21.83 12.76 -16.23
CA ASP A 382 -22.76 13.83 -16.60
C ASP A 382 -24.09 13.76 -15.80
N GLY A 383 -24.62 14.94 -15.50
CA GLY A 383 -25.77 15.12 -14.61
C GLY A 383 -25.49 14.89 -13.12
N THR A 384 -24.28 14.52 -12.70
CA THR A 384 -23.89 14.44 -11.28
C THR A 384 -23.16 15.69 -10.78
N SER A 385 -22.81 15.68 -9.48
CA SER A 385 -21.90 16.64 -8.87
C SER A 385 -20.55 16.01 -8.47
N LEU A 386 -20.15 14.92 -9.12
CA LEU A 386 -18.84 14.32 -8.92
C LEU A 386 -17.76 15.21 -9.57
N TYR A 387 -16.54 15.16 -9.05
CA TYR A 387 -15.43 15.91 -9.65
C TYR A 387 -14.72 15.04 -10.67
N GLU A 388 -14.69 15.47 -11.94
CA GLU A 388 -13.96 14.76 -13.00
C GLU A 388 -12.45 14.77 -12.72
N ALA A 389 -11.78 13.67 -13.01
CA ALA A 389 -10.33 13.58 -13.02
C ALA A 389 -9.80 13.81 -14.45
N PRO A 390 -8.62 14.42 -14.65
CA PRO A 390 -7.98 14.46 -15.96
C PRO A 390 -7.79 13.04 -16.51
N ILE A 391 -8.12 12.79 -17.78
CA ILE A 391 -7.99 11.45 -18.39
C ILE A 391 -6.58 10.89 -18.15
N GLY A 392 -6.51 9.65 -17.66
CA GLY A 392 -5.27 8.97 -17.28
C GLY A 392 -4.84 9.17 -15.82
N TRP A 393 -5.52 10.04 -15.05
CA TRP A 393 -5.21 10.34 -13.65
C TRP A 393 -6.40 10.01 -12.73
N ALA A 394 -6.10 9.68 -11.48
CA ALA A 394 -7.09 9.42 -10.44
C ALA A 394 -7.33 10.63 -9.53
N ASP A 395 -8.50 10.71 -8.90
CA ASP A 395 -8.80 11.68 -7.84
C ASP A 395 -8.05 11.34 -6.53
N ALA A 396 -8.22 12.19 -5.51
CA ALA A 396 -7.59 12.00 -4.19
C ALA A 396 -8.07 10.76 -3.41
N ASN A 397 -9.10 10.05 -3.90
CA ASN A 397 -9.63 8.79 -3.36
C ASN A 397 -9.36 7.59 -4.30
N GLY A 398 -8.55 7.78 -5.35
CA GLY A 398 -8.19 6.76 -6.33
C GLY A 398 -9.20 6.54 -7.46
N ASN A 399 -10.20 7.40 -7.62
CA ASN A 399 -11.25 7.24 -8.64
C ASN A 399 -10.82 7.75 -10.02
N LEU A 400 -11.23 7.02 -11.05
CA LEU A 400 -11.12 7.42 -12.45
C LEU A 400 -12.51 7.91 -12.90
N ILE A 401 -12.70 9.23 -13.00
CA ILE A 401 -14.01 9.84 -13.23
C ILE A 401 -13.95 10.66 -14.52
N GLY A 402 -14.50 10.10 -15.60
CA GLY A 402 -14.72 10.80 -16.86
C GLY A 402 -15.99 11.66 -16.81
N GLY A 403 -16.18 12.51 -17.82
CA GLY A 403 -17.31 13.42 -17.90
C GLY A 403 -17.19 14.48 -19.00
N PRO A 404 -18.05 15.51 -18.99
CA PRO A 404 -18.14 16.51 -20.05
C PRO A 404 -16.99 17.55 -20.08
N PHE A 405 -16.14 17.66 -19.06
CA PHE A 405 -15.03 18.63 -19.02
C PHE A 405 -13.69 18.04 -19.47
N TYR A 406 -13.33 16.83 -19.02
CA TYR A 406 -12.10 16.14 -19.43
C TYR A 406 -12.34 15.06 -20.50
N GLY A 407 -13.54 14.52 -20.60
CA GLY A 407 -13.95 13.52 -21.59
C GLY A 407 -14.29 12.14 -21.00
N TYR A 408 -14.91 11.30 -21.84
CA TYR A 408 -15.28 9.92 -21.52
C TYR A 408 -14.04 9.03 -21.30
N ILE A 409 -14.07 8.17 -20.28
CA ILE A 409 -13.01 7.18 -20.02
C ILE A 409 -13.45 5.80 -20.56
N GLU A 410 -12.90 5.40 -21.70
CA GLU A 410 -13.08 4.04 -22.23
C GLU A 410 -12.60 2.97 -21.23
N PRO A 411 -13.46 2.07 -20.73
CA PRO A 411 -13.05 1.06 -19.76
C PRO A 411 -12.29 -0.10 -20.40
N LEU A 412 -12.33 -0.23 -21.74
CA LEU A 412 -11.73 -1.30 -22.54
C LEU A 412 -12.05 -2.70 -21.98
N LEU A 413 -13.33 -3.07 -22.03
CA LEU A 413 -13.82 -4.39 -21.61
C LEU A 413 -14.21 -5.26 -22.81
N ASP A 414 -14.07 -6.57 -22.66
CA ASP A 414 -14.57 -7.56 -23.61
C ASP A 414 -16.08 -7.81 -23.43
N GLY A 415 -16.65 -8.71 -24.24
CA GLY A 415 -18.05 -9.15 -24.16
C GLY A 415 -18.43 -9.85 -22.85
N LEU A 416 -19.73 -10.10 -22.66
CA LEU A 416 -20.26 -10.88 -21.52
C LEU A 416 -20.10 -12.38 -21.79
N GLU A 417 -18.92 -12.89 -21.49
CA GLU A 417 -18.44 -14.22 -21.91
C GLU A 417 -18.24 -15.17 -20.71
N ASP A 418 -17.95 -16.44 -21.02
CA ASP A 418 -17.62 -17.46 -20.02
C ASP A 418 -16.11 -17.47 -19.77
N ASN A 419 -15.66 -16.60 -18.86
CA ASN A 419 -14.25 -16.39 -18.55
C ASN A 419 -13.72 -17.38 -17.48
N GLY A 420 -14.27 -18.59 -17.40
CA GLY A 420 -13.81 -19.65 -16.49
C GLY A 420 -14.30 -19.53 -15.04
N GLY A 421 -15.50 -18.98 -14.85
CA GLY A 421 -16.14 -18.79 -13.54
C GLY A 421 -17.49 -19.50 -13.41
N PRO A 422 -18.14 -19.46 -12.23
CA PRO A 422 -19.50 -20.00 -12.05
C PRO A 422 -20.57 -19.18 -12.78
N THR A 423 -20.25 -17.92 -13.10
CA THR A 423 -21.14 -16.95 -13.77
C THR A 423 -20.35 -16.13 -14.80
N ARG A 424 -21.04 -15.56 -15.80
CA ARG A 424 -20.40 -14.83 -16.92
C ARG A 424 -19.94 -13.43 -16.53
N THR A 425 -18.82 -12.99 -17.08
CA THR A 425 -18.21 -11.70 -16.73
C THR A 425 -17.78 -10.91 -17.96
N HIS A 426 -17.41 -9.65 -17.76
CA HIS A 426 -16.65 -8.87 -18.75
C HIS A 426 -15.17 -8.91 -18.37
N ALA A 427 -14.30 -9.34 -19.29
CA ALA A 427 -12.84 -9.34 -19.07
C ALA A 427 -12.24 -7.94 -19.29
N LEU A 428 -11.18 -7.62 -18.56
CA LEU A 428 -10.37 -6.41 -18.80
C LEU A 428 -9.47 -6.65 -20.02
N LEU A 429 -9.53 -5.78 -21.03
CA LEU A 429 -8.65 -5.86 -22.20
C LEU A 429 -7.26 -5.25 -21.91
N PRO A 430 -6.21 -5.63 -22.66
CA PRO A 430 -4.90 -5.00 -22.57
C PRO A 430 -4.98 -3.48 -22.74
N GLY A 431 -4.38 -2.73 -21.80
CA GLY A 431 -4.44 -1.26 -21.76
C GLY A 431 -5.68 -0.67 -21.09
N SER A 432 -6.59 -1.50 -20.55
CA SER A 432 -7.74 -1.01 -19.75
C SER A 432 -7.29 -0.19 -18.54
N PRO A 433 -7.79 1.04 -18.36
CA PRO A 433 -7.40 1.91 -17.23
C PRO A 433 -7.90 1.39 -15.87
N ALA A 434 -8.75 0.36 -15.84
CA ALA A 434 -9.16 -0.31 -14.61
C ALA A 434 -8.08 -1.26 -14.04
N VAL A 435 -7.11 -1.67 -14.86
CA VAL A 435 -6.01 -2.58 -14.49
C VAL A 435 -5.10 -1.91 -13.45
N PHE A 436 -4.83 -2.61 -12.35
CA PHE A 436 -3.98 -2.13 -11.25
C PHE A 436 -4.35 -0.75 -10.66
N ALA A 437 -5.50 -0.17 -10.99
CA ALA A 437 -5.94 1.13 -10.49
C ALA A 437 -6.56 1.09 -9.07
N GLY A 438 -6.77 -0.10 -8.52
CA GLY A 438 -7.33 -0.30 -7.18
C GLY A 438 -6.39 0.04 -6.02
N ASP A 439 -6.93 -0.06 -4.80
CA ASP A 439 -6.19 0.18 -3.57
C ASP A 439 -5.04 -0.83 -3.40
N ARG A 440 -3.85 -0.32 -3.13
CA ARG A 440 -2.63 -1.10 -2.85
C ARG A 440 -2.55 -1.61 -1.41
N THR A 441 -3.36 -1.07 -0.50
CA THR A 441 -3.34 -1.39 0.94
C THR A 441 -4.25 -2.57 1.30
N LEU A 442 -5.16 -2.96 0.40
CA LEU A 442 -6.08 -4.07 0.62
C LEU A 442 -5.41 -5.43 0.41
N VAL A 443 -5.72 -6.36 1.31
CA VAL A 443 -5.24 -7.74 1.29
C VAL A 443 -6.44 -8.65 0.94
N PRO A 444 -6.34 -9.52 -0.08
CA PRO A 444 -7.40 -10.46 -0.41
C PRO A 444 -7.85 -11.29 0.80
N GLY A 445 -9.16 -11.35 1.04
CA GLY A 445 -9.75 -12.12 2.14
C GLY A 445 -9.65 -11.46 3.53
N VAL A 446 -9.19 -10.22 3.63
CA VAL A 446 -9.13 -9.46 4.89
C VAL A 446 -10.23 -8.41 4.94
N GLY A 447 -10.99 -8.37 6.03
CA GLY A 447 -12.10 -7.41 6.20
C GLY A 447 -13.22 -7.65 5.19
N SER A 448 -13.59 -6.61 4.45
CA SER A 448 -14.61 -6.67 3.38
C SER A 448 -14.03 -6.94 1.98
N THR A 449 -12.72 -7.18 1.86
CA THR A 449 -12.06 -7.41 0.57
C THR A 449 -12.17 -8.89 0.16
N PRO A 450 -12.75 -9.22 -1.01
CA PRO A 450 -12.83 -10.59 -1.48
C PRO A 450 -11.44 -11.26 -1.61
N ALA A 451 -11.36 -12.57 -1.36
CA ALA A 451 -10.14 -13.35 -1.61
C ALA A 451 -9.93 -13.60 -3.11
N PHE A 452 -11.03 -13.72 -3.86
CA PHE A 452 -11.06 -14.05 -5.29
C PHE A 452 -11.93 -13.06 -6.06
N ASP A 453 -11.71 -12.95 -7.38
CA ASP A 453 -12.64 -12.22 -8.26
C ASP A 453 -13.91 -13.05 -8.55
N GLN A 454 -14.82 -12.53 -9.39
CA GLN A 454 -16.10 -13.17 -9.68
C GLN A 454 -15.98 -14.63 -10.16
N ARG A 455 -14.82 -15.02 -10.71
CA ARG A 455 -14.55 -16.36 -11.23
C ARG A 455 -14.22 -17.39 -10.13
N GLY A 456 -14.08 -16.97 -8.87
CA GLY A 456 -13.88 -17.87 -7.72
C GLY A 456 -12.45 -18.38 -7.54
N GLU A 457 -12.29 -19.46 -6.74
CA GLU A 457 -11.05 -19.85 -6.04
C GLU A 457 -9.74 -19.92 -6.87
N SER A 458 -9.81 -20.13 -8.18
CA SER A 458 -8.63 -20.14 -9.06
C SER A 458 -8.14 -18.74 -9.47
N HIS A 459 -8.87 -17.68 -9.11
CA HIS A 459 -8.67 -16.31 -9.60
C HIS A 459 -8.55 -15.33 -8.43
N SER A 460 -7.33 -15.19 -7.89
CA SER A 460 -7.01 -14.26 -6.80
C SER A 460 -7.50 -12.85 -7.09
N ARG A 461 -8.10 -12.17 -6.09
CA ARG A 461 -8.56 -10.77 -6.19
C ARG A 461 -7.42 -9.75 -6.29
N ARG A 462 -6.16 -10.19 -6.20
CA ARG A 462 -4.96 -9.38 -6.44
C ARG A 462 -3.91 -10.22 -7.19
N VAL A 463 -3.35 -9.67 -8.27
CA VAL A 463 -2.17 -10.20 -8.95
C VAL A 463 -1.07 -9.15 -8.79
N GLY A 464 0.06 -9.52 -8.16
CA GLY A 464 1.11 -8.56 -7.82
C GLY A 464 0.71 -7.57 -6.71
N THR A 465 1.01 -6.29 -6.92
CA THR A 465 1.04 -5.24 -5.90
C THR A 465 -0.24 -4.40 -5.78
N ARG A 466 -1.18 -4.51 -6.72
CA ARG A 466 -2.49 -3.81 -6.70
C ARG A 466 -3.61 -4.70 -7.24
N MET A 467 -4.84 -4.36 -6.87
CA MET A 467 -6.05 -4.94 -7.47
C MET A 467 -6.47 -4.14 -8.71
N ALA A 468 -7.13 -4.78 -9.67
CA ALA A 468 -7.91 -4.08 -10.68
C ALA A 468 -9.28 -3.66 -10.13
N ILE A 469 -9.83 -2.61 -10.75
CA ILE A 469 -11.19 -2.12 -10.57
C ILE A 469 -12.13 -3.01 -11.41
N GLY A 470 -13.33 -3.34 -10.89
CA GLY A 470 -14.33 -4.17 -11.58
C GLY A 470 -14.55 -5.55 -10.95
N ALA A 471 -15.40 -6.35 -11.58
CA ALA A 471 -15.74 -7.72 -11.14
C ALA A 471 -14.65 -8.78 -11.37
N VAL A 472 -13.65 -8.48 -12.20
CA VAL A 472 -12.62 -9.41 -12.67
C VAL A 472 -11.25 -8.81 -12.41
N GLU A 473 -10.32 -9.62 -11.90
CA GLU A 473 -8.91 -9.25 -11.79
C GLU A 473 -8.19 -9.47 -13.13
N SER A 474 -7.27 -8.58 -13.46
CA SER A 474 -6.59 -8.62 -14.75
C SER A 474 -5.69 -9.84 -14.87
N GLY A 475 -5.86 -10.59 -15.95
CA GLY A 475 -4.92 -11.65 -16.35
C GLY A 475 -3.64 -11.12 -16.99
N ILE A 476 -3.35 -9.82 -16.88
CA ILE A 476 -2.15 -9.20 -17.46
C ILE A 476 -0.92 -9.76 -16.77
N THR A 477 -0.26 -10.67 -17.48
CA THR A 477 1.11 -11.08 -17.23
C THR A 477 2.02 -9.86 -17.27
N PRO A 478 3.03 -9.73 -16.37
CA PRO A 478 4.07 -8.74 -16.53
C PRO A 478 4.73 -8.85 -17.90
N ILE A 479 5.28 -7.74 -18.40
CA ILE A 479 6.01 -7.73 -19.67
C ILE A 479 7.31 -8.51 -19.45
N ILE A 480 7.36 -9.74 -19.97
CA ILE A 480 8.50 -10.65 -19.81
C ILE A 480 9.55 -10.34 -20.86
N VAL A 481 10.66 -9.73 -20.45
CA VAL A 481 11.88 -9.62 -21.26
C VAL A 481 12.48 -11.01 -21.45
N ASP A 482 12.52 -11.50 -22.68
CA ASP A 482 13.07 -12.82 -23.03
C ASP A 482 14.26 -12.78 -24.00
N SER A 483 14.68 -11.58 -24.43
CA SER A 483 15.93 -11.29 -25.10
C SER A 483 16.94 -10.54 -24.21
N LEU A 484 18.23 -10.68 -24.51
CA LEU A 484 19.34 -9.93 -23.89
C LEU A 484 19.92 -8.85 -24.83
N ALA A 485 19.34 -8.69 -26.00
CA ALA A 485 19.71 -7.61 -26.91
C ALA A 485 19.26 -6.24 -26.38
N ASP A 486 19.86 -5.19 -26.93
CA ASP A 486 19.41 -3.81 -26.76
C ASP A 486 19.12 -3.25 -28.14
N GLU A 487 17.87 -3.38 -28.58
CA GLU A 487 17.35 -2.85 -29.84
C GLU A 487 15.87 -2.42 -29.67
N SER A 488 15.29 -1.84 -30.71
CA SER A 488 13.86 -1.54 -30.79
C SER A 488 13.49 -1.58 -32.27
N ASP A 489 12.93 -2.72 -32.69
CA ASP A 489 12.48 -2.96 -34.07
C ASP A 489 10.99 -3.36 -34.15
N GLY A 490 10.39 -3.72 -33.01
CA GLY A 490 8.97 -4.09 -32.88
C GLY A 490 8.72 -5.59 -32.98
N ASN A 491 9.76 -6.43 -32.99
CA ASN A 491 9.66 -7.88 -33.08
C ASN A 491 9.47 -8.55 -31.72
N PHE A 492 8.26 -8.51 -31.16
CA PHE A 492 7.94 -9.14 -29.87
C PHE A 492 7.74 -10.68 -29.99
N GLY A 493 8.60 -11.35 -30.75
CA GLY A 493 8.60 -12.80 -30.92
C GLY A 493 9.20 -13.53 -29.71
N PRO A 494 8.94 -14.84 -29.53
CA PRO A 494 9.50 -15.61 -28.42
C PRO A 494 11.03 -15.70 -28.50
N GLY A 495 11.73 -15.10 -27.52
CA GLY A 495 13.18 -14.95 -27.45
C GLY A 495 13.72 -13.66 -28.06
N GLU A 496 12.85 -12.75 -28.50
CA GLU A 496 13.20 -11.52 -29.21
C GLU A 496 12.89 -10.26 -28.37
N LEU A 497 11.94 -10.30 -27.42
CA LEU A 497 11.48 -9.11 -26.68
C LEU A 497 12.54 -8.57 -25.72
N THR A 498 13.09 -7.40 -26.05
CA THR A 498 14.16 -6.74 -25.29
C THR A 498 13.65 -5.93 -24.10
N LEU A 499 14.57 -5.55 -23.19
CA LEU A 499 14.28 -4.62 -22.10
C LEU A 499 13.91 -3.22 -22.60
N ARG A 500 14.49 -2.76 -23.71
CA ARG A 500 14.17 -1.45 -24.29
C ARG A 500 12.74 -1.43 -24.79
N GLU A 501 12.35 -2.44 -25.57
CA GLU A 501 10.98 -2.58 -26.08
C GLU A 501 9.97 -2.84 -24.96
N ALA A 502 10.33 -3.59 -23.92
CA ALA A 502 9.46 -3.78 -22.76
C ALA A 502 9.17 -2.45 -22.03
N LEU A 503 10.17 -1.57 -21.91
CA LEU A 503 9.99 -0.23 -21.34
C LEU A 503 9.24 0.71 -22.29
N GLU A 504 9.46 0.61 -23.61
CA GLU A 504 8.70 1.38 -24.61
C GLU A 504 7.22 0.95 -24.68
N LEU A 505 6.93 -0.35 -24.52
CA LEU A 505 5.58 -0.90 -24.37
C LEU A 505 4.92 -0.44 -23.07
N ALA A 506 5.67 -0.42 -21.96
CA ALA A 506 5.18 0.11 -20.68
C ALA A 506 4.87 1.61 -20.77
N ASN A 507 5.80 2.43 -21.27
CA ASN A 507 5.61 3.87 -21.47
C ASN A 507 4.46 4.23 -22.43
N GLY A 508 3.94 3.27 -23.21
CA GLY A 508 2.81 3.44 -24.14
C GLY A 508 1.43 3.04 -23.59
N ARG A 509 1.35 2.56 -22.35
CA ARG A 509 0.10 2.13 -21.67
C ARG A 509 -0.35 3.18 -20.64
N LEU A 510 -1.40 2.92 -19.88
CA LEU A 510 -1.83 3.74 -18.75
C LEU A 510 -1.97 2.86 -17.50
N GLY A 511 -1.42 3.35 -16.38
CA GLY A 511 -1.33 2.59 -15.12
C GLY A 511 0.06 2.00 -14.88
N ILE A 512 0.23 1.32 -13.74
CA ILE A 512 1.52 0.72 -13.35
C ILE A 512 1.73 -0.59 -14.13
N ASP A 513 2.59 -0.59 -15.14
CA ASP A 513 3.10 -1.83 -15.72
C ASP A 513 4.13 -2.50 -14.80
N ALA A 514 4.15 -3.83 -14.83
CA ALA A 514 5.21 -4.64 -14.24
C ALA A 514 6.08 -5.22 -15.37
N VAL A 515 7.39 -5.07 -15.26
CA VAL A 515 8.38 -5.63 -16.21
C VAL A 515 9.25 -6.64 -15.45
N GLU A 516 9.32 -7.86 -15.97
CA GLU A 516 10.08 -8.98 -15.40
C GLU A 516 10.97 -9.61 -16.49
N PHE A 517 11.86 -10.54 -16.11
CA PHE A 517 12.75 -11.23 -17.06
C PHE A 517 12.49 -12.74 -17.07
N ALA A 518 12.52 -13.35 -18.25
CA ALA A 518 12.32 -14.79 -18.40
C ALA A 518 13.40 -15.58 -17.63
N PRO A 519 13.04 -16.48 -16.69
CA PRO A 519 14.02 -17.26 -15.92
C PRO A 519 14.98 -18.10 -16.77
N THR A 520 14.55 -18.46 -17.99
CA THR A 520 15.34 -19.16 -19.01
C THR A 520 16.60 -18.41 -19.44
N LEU A 521 16.60 -17.06 -19.42
CA LEU A 521 17.78 -16.25 -19.74
C LEU A 521 18.96 -16.60 -18.82
N PHE A 522 18.68 -16.79 -17.53
CA PHE A 522 19.68 -16.99 -16.47
C PHE A 522 19.96 -18.47 -16.17
N ALA A 523 19.35 -19.40 -16.91
CA ALA A 523 19.48 -20.85 -16.70
C ALA A 523 20.91 -21.41 -16.88
N ALA A 524 21.82 -20.62 -17.49
CA ALA A 524 23.25 -20.91 -17.52
C ALA A 524 24.07 -19.77 -16.87
N GLY A 525 23.63 -19.29 -15.72
CA GLY A 525 24.32 -18.32 -14.87
C GLY A 525 24.03 -16.85 -15.21
N PRO A 526 24.78 -15.91 -14.58
CA PRO A 526 24.58 -14.46 -14.74
C PRO A 526 24.65 -13.96 -16.18
N ARG A 527 24.04 -12.78 -16.41
CA ARG A 527 23.93 -12.12 -17.72
C ARG A 527 24.25 -10.63 -17.63
N THR A 528 24.66 -10.09 -18.78
CA THR A 528 24.78 -8.65 -19.00
C THR A 528 23.95 -8.27 -20.22
N ILE A 529 23.03 -7.31 -20.05
CA ILE A 529 22.47 -6.55 -21.17
C ILE A 529 23.43 -5.39 -21.43
N LEU A 530 24.03 -5.36 -22.62
CA LEU A 530 24.97 -4.32 -23.04
C LEU A 530 24.20 -3.27 -23.87
N LEU A 531 23.97 -2.09 -23.32
CA LEU A 531 23.28 -1.03 -24.04
C LEU A 531 24.16 -0.53 -25.20
N THR A 532 23.55 -0.31 -26.36
CA THR A 532 24.17 0.22 -27.57
C THR A 532 23.32 1.29 -28.27
N HIS A 533 22.05 1.45 -27.90
CA HIS A 533 21.10 2.43 -28.45
C HIS A 533 20.79 3.61 -27.51
N GLY A 534 21.61 3.81 -26.47
CA GLY A 534 21.50 4.92 -25.53
C GLY A 534 20.89 4.53 -24.19
N ASP A 535 20.35 5.52 -23.48
CA ASP A 535 19.71 5.37 -22.18
C ASP A 535 18.37 4.60 -22.27
N LEU A 536 18.03 3.85 -21.22
CA LEU A 536 16.69 3.27 -21.04
C LEU A 536 15.78 4.33 -20.41
N LYS A 537 14.61 4.55 -21.00
CA LYS A 537 13.71 5.65 -20.60
C LYS A 537 12.47 5.15 -19.88
N ILE A 538 12.10 5.85 -18.82
CA ILE A 538 10.88 5.61 -18.06
C ILE A 538 10.17 6.95 -17.90
N SER A 539 8.91 7.02 -18.34
CA SER A 539 8.12 8.26 -18.39
C SER A 539 6.71 8.12 -17.77
N GLN A 540 6.50 7.13 -16.91
CA GLN A 540 5.36 7.02 -16.00
C GLN A 540 5.67 6.04 -14.84
N GLU A 541 4.68 5.76 -13.99
CA GLU A 541 4.81 4.77 -12.91
C GLU A 541 5.05 3.36 -13.45
N ILE A 542 6.03 2.64 -12.89
CA ILE A 542 6.40 1.29 -13.34
C ILE A 542 7.09 0.50 -12.22
N GLU A 543 6.94 -0.83 -12.23
CA GLU A 543 7.66 -1.75 -11.34
C GLU A 543 8.55 -2.71 -12.15
N LEU A 544 9.85 -2.42 -12.19
CA LEU A 544 10.86 -3.24 -12.88
C LEU A 544 11.51 -4.23 -11.89
N ARG A 545 11.34 -5.53 -12.13
CA ARG A 545 11.92 -6.61 -11.31
C ARG A 545 12.99 -7.38 -12.08
N GLY A 546 14.24 -7.19 -11.72
CA GLY A 546 15.33 -8.09 -12.08
C GLY A 546 15.36 -9.38 -11.25
N PRO A 547 16.11 -10.41 -11.68
CA PRO A 547 16.22 -11.71 -11.00
C PRO A 547 17.14 -11.73 -9.76
N GLY A 548 17.76 -10.60 -9.42
CA GLY A 548 18.80 -10.44 -8.40
C GLY A 548 20.06 -9.75 -8.98
N PRO A 549 20.74 -8.87 -8.22
CA PRO A 549 21.83 -8.03 -8.73
C PRO A 549 23.08 -8.82 -9.15
N GLU A 550 23.25 -10.04 -8.63
CA GLU A 550 24.30 -11.00 -9.03
C GLU A 550 23.96 -11.77 -10.32
N LEU A 551 22.70 -11.77 -10.76
CA LEU A 551 22.23 -12.51 -11.95
C LEU A 551 22.04 -11.63 -13.18
N LEU A 552 21.66 -10.35 -13.02
CA LEU A 552 21.49 -9.41 -14.13
C LEU A 552 22.32 -8.14 -13.91
N THR A 553 23.20 -7.83 -14.86
CA THR A 553 23.83 -6.51 -15.01
C THR A 553 23.30 -5.81 -16.26
N ILE A 554 23.02 -4.51 -16.18
CA ILE A 554 22.82 -3.64 -17.32
C ILE A 554 24.06 -2.73 -17.42
N ASP A 555 24.76 -2.79 -18.55
CA ASP A 555 26.05 -2.12 -18.78
C ASP A 555 25.95 -1.12 -19.94
N ALA A 556 26.15 0.18 -19.67
CA ALA A 556 26.07 1.22 -20.69
C ALA A 556 27.35 1.38 -21.55
N LYS A 557 28.42 0.60 -21.32
CA LYS A 557 29.68 0.71 -22.09
C LYS A 557 29.56 0.50 -23.60
N GLY A 558 28.48 -0.09 -24.11
CA GLY A 558 28.29 -0.25 -25.56
C GLY A 558 27.78 1.02 -26.26
N ASN A 559 27.28 2.00 -25.49
CA ASN A 559 26.75 3.28 -25.99
C ASN A 559 27.84 4.23 -26.48
N ASP A 560 29.08 4.14 -25.96
CA ASP A 560 30.20 4.94 -26.44
C ASP A 560 31.34 4.06 -27.00
N LYS A 561 31.79 4.41 -28.21
CA LYS A 561 32.89 3.77 -28.94
C LYS A 561 34.08 4.73 -29.15
N PHE A 562 33.89 6.03 -28.87
CA PHE A 562 34.85 7.10 -29.06
C PHE A 562 34.60 8.24 -28.03
N PRO A 563 34.93 8.06 -26.74
CA PRO A 563 34.72 9.09 -25.71
C PRO A 563 35.53 10.35 -26.03
N ASP A 564 34.83 11.32 -26.60
CA ASP A 564 35.39 12.57 -27.09
C ASP A 564 35.24 13.70 -26.06
N ARG A 565 35.93 14.81 -26.32
CA ARG A 565 36.00 15.93 -25.37
C ARG A 565 34.81 16.90 -25.48
N ALA A 566 33.72 16.52 -26.16
CA ALA A 566 32.52 17.33 -26.30
C ALA A 566 31.47 17.07 -25.21
N GLY A 567 31.50 15.89 -24.57
CA GLY A 567 30.92 15.69 -23.23
C GLY A 567 29.40 15.48 -23.16
N GLY A 568 28.93 14.33 -23.67
CA GLY A 568 27.52 13.93 -23.62
C GLY A 568 27.34 12.42 -23.43
N GLY A 569 28.01 11.84 -22.43
CA GLY A 569 27.90 10.42 -22.10
C GLY A 569 26.47 10.00 -21.72
N THR A 570 26.20 8.69 -21.71
CA THR A 570 24.86 8.16 -21.41
C THR A 570 24.70 7.75 -19.94
N ALA A 571 23.46 7.78 -19.44
CA ALA A 571 23.03 7.08 -18.23
C ALA A 571 22.57 5.66 -18.58
N VAL A 572 22.40 4.77 -17.59
CA VAL A 572 21.71 3.50 -17.83
C VAL A 572 20.20 3.71 -17.86
N PHE A 573 19.67 4.42 -16.85
CA PHE A 573 18.27 4.79 -16.75
C PHE A 573 18.09 6.30 -16.67
N SER A 574 17.19 6.83 -17.51
CA SER A 574 16.68 8.21 -17.47
C SER A 574 15.19 8.18 -17.15
N ILE A 575 14.83 8.71 -15.98
CA ILE A 575 13.48 8.66 -15.42
C ILE A 575 12.94 10.09 -15.34
N ALA A 576 11.99 10.41 -16.20
CA ALA A 576 11.28 11.68 -16.21
C ALA A 576 9.99 11.52 -17.00
N ASP A 577 8.86 11.85 -16.38
CA ASP A 577 7.67 12.20 -17.15
C ASP A 577 7.75 13.69 -17.54
N SER A 578 6.83 14.15 -18.39
CA SER A 578 6.89 15.52 -18.92
C SER A 578 6.21 16.57 -18.03
N ASP A 579 5.66 16.16 -16.88
CA ASP A 579 4.86 16.98 -15.98
C ASP A 579 5.53 17.23 -14.63
N THR A 580 6.39 18.26 -14.59
CA THR A 580 7.06 18.79 -13.39
C THR A 580 6.16 19.21 -12.20
N ARG A 581 4.84 18.96 -12.23
CA ARG A 581 3.87 19.24 -11.16
C ARG A 581 3.67 18.06 -10.20
N PHE A 582 3.75 16.83 -10.71
CA PHE A 582 3.59 15.58 -9.97
C PHE A 582 4.86 14.75 -10.13
N ALA A 583 5.15 13.84 -9.22
CA ALA A 583 6.32 12.97 -9.33
C ALA A 583 5.83 11.52 -9.49
N SER A 584 6.11 10.91 -10.64
CA SER A 584 5.79 9.50 -10.89
C SER A 584 6.50 8.60 -9.86
N SER A 585 5.85 7.51 -9.43
CA SER A 585 6.47 6.50 -8.58
C SER A 585 7.11 5.39 -9.41
N VAL A 586 8.45 5.35 -9.44
CA VAL A 586 9.21 4.33 -10.17
C VAL A 586 9.96 3.41 -9.21
N THR A 587 9.73 2.10 -9.32
CA THR A 587 10.41 1.08 -8.52
C THR A 587 11.27 0.20 -9.41
N ILE A 588 12.56 0.09 -9.07
CA ILE A 588 13.51 -0.81 -9.74
C ILE A 588 14.09 -1.75 -8.69
N SER A 589 14.15 -3.04 -8.98
CA SER A 589 14.60 -4.05 -8.03
C SER A 589 15.45 -5.16 -8.65
N GLY A 590 16.30 -5.80 -7.84
CA GLY A 590 16.96 -7.06 -8.20
C GLY A 590 17.91 -7.00 -9.39
N LEU A 591 18.68 -5.91 -9.58
CA LEU A 591 19.61 -5.79 -10.73
C LEU A 591 20.87 -4.95 -10.45
N SER A 592 21.91 -5.19 -11.24
CA SER A 592 23.15 -4.39 -11.29
C SER A 592 23.11 -3.34 -12.41
N VAL A 593 23.65 -2.15 -12.14
CA VAL A 593 23.72 -1.00 -13.05
C VAL A 593 25.16 -0.50 -13.15
N THR A 594 25.77 -0.51 -14.34
CA THR A 594 27.19 -0.17 -14.51
C THR A 594 27.51 0.51 -15.85
N GLY A 595 28.71 1.08 -15.96
CA GLY A 595 29.29 1.52 -17.22
C GLY A 595 28.76 2.83 -17.81
N ALA A 596 27.88 3.56 -17.11
CA ALA A 596 27.41 4.87 -17.55
C ALA A 596 28.50 5.96 -17.44
N GLU A 597 28.35 7.01 -18.26
CA GLU A 597 29.28 8.14 -18.37
C GLU A 597 28.65 9.53 -18.03
N ALA A 598 27.33 9.57 -17.83
CA ALA A 598 26.62 10.72 -17.25
C ALA A 598 26.06 10.48 -15.83
N GLY A 599 26.28 9.28 -15.27
CA GLY A 599 25.69 8.81 -14.01
C GLY A 599 24.88 7.53 -14.21
N GLY A 600 24.89 6.61 -13.25
CA GLY A 600 24.21 5.30 -13.37
C GLY A 600 22.70 5.42 -13.60
N ILE A 601 22.00 6.15 -12.72
CA ILE A 601 20.56 6.43 -12.79
C ILE A 601 20.33 7.93 -12.62
N VAL A 602 19.48 8.51 -13.46
CA VAL A 602 19.05 9.92 -13.37
C VAL A 602 17.53 9.97 -13.29
N SER A 603 16.99 10.55 -12.21
CA SER A 603 15.55 10.67 -11.95
C SER A 603 15.14 12.10 -11.63
N GLN A 604 14.18 12.63 -12.37
CA GLN A 604 13.40 13.81 -11.97
C GLN A 604 12.21 13.42 -11.07
N GLU A 605 11.87 12.13 -11.07
CA GLU A 605 10.74 11.50 -10.38
C GLU A 605 11.11 10.92 -8.99
N SER A 606 10.11 10.34 -8.32
CA SER A 606 10.31 9.64 -7.04
C SER A 606 10.78 8.20 -7.27
N LEU A 607 12.06 7.94 -6.96
CA LEU A 607 12.71 6.67 -7.23
C LEU A 607 12.80 5.78 -5.99
N THR A 608 12.43 4.50 -6.14
CA THR A 608 12.64 3.45 -5.14
C THR A 608 13.54 2.35 -5.70
N LEU A 609 14.66 2.07 -5.04
CA LEU A 609 15.56 0.95 -5.37
C LEU A 609 15.60 -0.08 -4.25
N ILE A 610 15.40 -1.35 -4.59
CA ILE A 610 15.37 -2.48 -3.63
C ILE A 610 16.26 -3.61 -4.17
N ASP A 611 17.29 -4.03 -3.42
CA ASP A 611 18.26 -5.05 -3.88
C ASP A 611 18.90 -4.67 -5.25
N VAL A 612 19.36 -3.42 -5.36
CA VAL A 612 19.99 -2.88 -6.58
C VAL A 612 21.46 -2.55 -6.33
N THR A 613 22.33 -2.90 -7.28
CA THR A 613 23.77 -2.58 -7.22
C THR A 613 24.16 -1.57 -8.30
N VAL A 614 24.29 -0.30 -7.95
CA VAL A 614 24.77 0.77 -8.85
C VAL A 614 26.28 0.91 -8.69
N ARG A 615 27.07 0.39 -9.65
CA ARG A 615 28.53 0.26 -9.50
C ARG A 615 29.38 0.72 -10.68
N GLY A 616 30.49 1.38 -10.38
CA GLY A 616 31.54 1.71 -11.36
C GLY A 616 31.09 2.64 -12.51
N ASN A 617 30.05 3.44 -12.28
CA ASN A 617 29.58 4.46 -13.22
C ASN A 617 30.38 5.77 -13.03
N HIS A 618 30.46 6.58 -14.08
CA HIS A 618 31.11 7.88 -14.05
C HIS A 618 30.10 8.96 -14.48
N ALA A 619 30.21 10.16 -13.91
CA ALA A 619 29.64 11.38 -14.46
C ALA A 619 30.76 12.35 -14.82
N TYR A 620 31.10 12.45 -16.11
CA TYR A 620 32.07 13.44 -16.59
C TYR A 620 31.52 14.87 -16.58
N PHE A 621 30.19 15.02 -16.69
CA PHE A 621 29.47 16.30 -16.75
C PHE A 621 28.21 16.34 -15.88
N GLY A 622 27.63 15.18 -15.53
CA GLY A 622 26.44 15.06 -14.68
C GLY A 622 26.69 15.41 -13.20
N ILE A 623 25.61 15.43 -12.41
CA ILE A 623 25.64 15.82 -10.99
C ILE A 623 26.15 14.67 -10.09
N ALA A 624 25.78 13.42 -10.38
CA ALA A 624 26.17 12.25 -9.60
C ALA A 624 26.73 11.12 -10.45
N GLY A 625 27.77 10.43 -9.97
CA GLY A 625 28.31 9.24 -10.63
C GLY A 625 27.39 8.02 -10.52
N GLY A 626 26.79 7.78 -9.35
CA GLY A 626 25.84 6.69 -9.14
C GLY A 626 24.39 7.07 -9.46
N ILE A 627 23.80 7.95 -8.66
CA ILE A 627 22.37 8.33 -8.74
C ILE A 627 22.19 9.85 -8.58
N ASP A 628 21.55 10.53 -9.53
CA ASP A 628 20.96 11.88 -9.34
C ASP A 628 19.44 11.71 -9.29
N ALA A 629 18.79 12.07 -8.17
CA ALA A 629 17.36 11.86 -7.98
C ALA A 629 16.67 13.09 -7.35
N PHE A 630 15.37 13.24 -7.59
CA PHE A 630 14.56 14.17 -6.80
C PHE A 630 14.29 13.58 -5.41
N ASN A 631 13.36 12.63 -5.28
CA ASN A 631 13.19 11.83 -4.07
C ASN A 631 13.83 10.45 -4.25
N LEU A 632 14.44 9.89 -3.20
CA LEU A 632 15.06 8.56 -3.26
C LEU A 632 14.79 7.71 -2.03
N THR A 633 14.28 6.49 -2.25
CA THR A 633 14.25 5.41 -1.28
C THR A 633 15.26 4.33 -1.70
N LEU A 634 16.24 4.02 -0.84
CA LEU A 634 17.17 2.89 -1.01
C LEU A 634 16.94 1.86 0.08
N ILE A 635 16.73 0.60 -0.30
CA ILE A 635 16.61 -0.54 0.62
C ILE A 635 17.53 -1.66 0.14
N ALA A 636 18.28 -2.27 1.06
CA ALA A 636 19.11 -3.46 0.78
C ALA A 636 20.07 -3.30 -0.43
N SER A 637 20.53 -2.09 -0.71
CA SER A 637 21.17 -1.75 -2.00
C SER A 637 22.66 -1.40 -1.88
N HIS A 638 23.38 -1.39 -2.99
CA HIS A 638 24.84 -1.22 -3.05
C HIS A 638 25.25 -0.13 -4.06
N ILE A 639 25.78 0.99 -3.58
CA ILE A 639 26.26 2.12 -4.39
C ILE A 639 27.79 2.17 -4.32
N LEU A 640 28.46 1.55 -5.30
CA LEU A 640 29.87 1.15 -5.19
C LEU A 640 30.78 1.76 -6.26
N GLN A 641 31.90 2.37 -5.86
CA GLN A 641 33.00 2.75 -6.78
C GLN A 641 32.59 3.72 -7.92
N ASN A 642 31.49 4.46 -7.78
CA ASN A 642 31.03 5.43 -8.76
C ASN A 642 31.83 6.75 -8.65
N ARG A 643 31.92 7.50 -9.75
CA ARG A 643 32.85 8.62 -9.93
C ARG A 643 32.15 9.88 -10.44
N SER A 644 32.57 11.07 -9.99
CA SER A 644 32.17 12.34 -10.61
C SER A 644 33.33 13.33 -10.71
N THR A 645 33.36 14.08 -11.81
CA THR A 645 34.28 15.21 -12.01
C THR A 645 33.83 16.46 -11.26
N ASN A 646 32.54 16.57 -10.93
CA ASN A 646 31.85 17.80 -10.55
C ASN A 646 31.36 17.79 -9.09
N SER A 647 30.30 17.03 -8.79
CA SER A 647 29.55 17.13 -7.52
C SER A 647 29.61 15.84 -6.70
N ALA A 648 28.73 14.84 -6.92
CA ALA A 648 28.65 13.65 -6.08
C ALA A 648 29.27 12.40 -6.74
N GLY A 649 30.13 11.66 -6.04
CA GLY A 649 30.62 10.37 -6.52
C GLY A 649 29.49 9.33 -6.54
N GLY A 650 28.86 9.11 -5.38
CA GLY A 650 27.74 8.19 -5.19
C GLY A 650 26.39 8.80 -5.58
N ILE A 651 25.82 9.63 -4.72
CA ILE A 651 24.40 10.05 -4.79
C ILE A 651 24.26 11.58 -4.70
N ALA A 652 23.46 12.19 -5.58
CA ALA A 652 22.94 13.55 -5.42
C ALA A 652 21.40 13.53 -5.29
N ILE A 653 20.88 14.29 -4.31
CA ILE A 653 19.45 14.38 -3.99
C ILE A 653 19.01 15.85 -3.96
N SER A 654 17.77 16.12 -4.37
CA SER A 654 17.17 17.47 -4.28
C SER A 654 15.78 17.53 -3.62
N GLY A 655 15.24 16.40 -3.18
CA GLY A 655 14.03 16.26 -2.37
C GLY A 655 14.31 15.40 -1.13
N ASP A 656 13.36 14.53 -0.76
CA ASP A 656 13.44 13.68 0.43
C ASP A 656 14.22 12.39 0.20
N VAL A 657 14.85 11.86 1.26
CA VAL A 657 15.67 10.66 1.16
C VAL A 657 15.54 9.71 2.36
N TYR A 658 15.33 8.44 2.06
CA TYR A 658 15.31 7.33 3.01
C TYR A 658 16.28 6.24 2.56
N ILE A 659 17.18 5.83 3.44
CA ILE A 659 18.22 4.82 3.16
C ILE A 659 18.23 3.79 4.29
N ASP A 660 17.92 2.53 3.97
CA ASP A 660 17.94 1.39 4.89
C ASP A 660 18.81 0.25 4.32
N ARG A 661 19.54 -0.44 5.21
CA ARG A 661 20.37 -1.62 4.89
C ARG A 661 21.20 -1.48 3.62
N THR A 662 21.78 -0.30 3.39
CA THR A 662 22.42 0.06 2.11
C THR A 662 23.91 0.36 2.30
N ALA A 663 24.75 -0.07 1.36
CA ALA A 663 26.20 0.15 1.36
C ALA A 663 26.62 1.18 0.30
N ILE A 664 27.15 2.33 0.72
CA ILE A 664 27.58 3.43 -0.15
C ILE A 664 29.09 3.56 0.02
N THR A 665 29.85 2.88 -0.84
CA THR A 665 31.27 2.58 -0.57
C THR A 665 32.21 2.81 -1.75
N GLY A 666 33.35 3.46 -1.48
CA GLY A 666 34.44 3.64 -2.45
C GLY A 666 34.16 4.64 -3.57
N ASN A 667 33.14 5.49 -3.43
CA ASN A 667 32.76 6.47 -4.46
C ASN A 667 33.66 7.72 -4.38
N GLU A 668 33.99 8.32 -5.53
CA GLU A 668 35.01 9.38 -5.66
C GLU A 668 34.44 10.64 -6.34
N SER A 669 34.71 11.83 -5.79
CA SER A 669 34.42 13.10 -6.47
C SER A 669 35.62 14.04 -6.53
N GLN A 670 35.95 14.49 -7.74
CA GLN A 670 37.17 15.26 -8.00
C GLN A 670 36.99 16.78 -7.84
N GLY A 671 35.78 17.31 -8.03
CA GLY A 671 35.45 18.71 -7.75
C GLY A 671 36.17 19.73 -8.61
N ASN A 672 36.36 19.45 -9.91
CA ASN A 672 37.12 20.30 -10.83
C ASN A 672 36.40 21.63 -11.17
N ASN A 673 35.10 21.74 -10.87
CA ASN A 673 34.25 22.90 -11.10
C ASN A 673 33.28 23.03 -9.90
N PRO A 674 33.07 24.22 -9.28
CA PRO A 674 32.18 24.35 -8.12
C PRO A 674 30.70 24.10 -8.48
N PRO A 675 29.84 23.69 -7.52
CA PRO A 675 30.08 23.67 -6.07
C PRO A 675 30.50 22.31 -5.47
N THR A 676 31.30 22.40 -4.41
CA THR A 676 31.62 21.37 -3.38
C THR A 676 31.46 19.88 -3.76
N ALA A 677 32.59 19.25 -4.09
CA ALA A 677 32.70 17.79 -4.24
C ALA A 677 32.21 17.01 -3.01
N VAL A 678 31.54 15.89 -3.25
CA VAL A 678 31.10 14.93 -2.22
C VAL A 678 31.37 13.51 -2.69
N GLY A 679 32.01 12.67 -1.87
CA GLY A 679 32.30 11.29 -2.24
C GLY A 679 31.04 10.43 -2.25
N GLY A 680 30.39 10.28 -1.09
CA GLY A 680 29.19 9.48 -0.88
C GLY A 680 27.89 10.19 -1.29
N ILE A 681 27.26 10.90 -0.35
CA ILE A 681 25.86 11.40 -0.48
C ILE A 681 25.79 12.92 -0.38
N SER A 682 25.19 13.57 -1.37
CA SER A 682 25.02 15.03 -1.46
C SER A 682 23.53 15.42 -1.53
N VAL A 683 22.97 15.93 -0.42
CA VAL A 683 21.59 16.46 -0.38
C VAL A 683 21.61 17.98 -0.52
N GLN A 684 21.09 18.51 -1.64
CA GLN A 684 21.13 19.94 -1.98
C GLN A 684 19.88 20.41 -2.75
N THR A 685 19.28 21.54 -2.32
CA THR A 685 18.16 22.20 -3.00
C THR A 685 18.56 22.77 -4.36
N LYS A 686 17.97 22.31 -5.46
CA LYS A 686 18.11 22.94 -6.80
C LYS A 686 17.32 24.27 -6.80
N SER A 687 18.01 25.39 -7.07
CA SER A 687 17.61 26.80 -6.81
C SER A 687 16.28 27.32 -7.43
N VAL A 688 15.56 26.51 -8.21
CA VAL A 688 14.45 26.97 -9.07
C VAL A 688 13.06 26.86 -8.39
N GLN A 689 12.94 26.13 -7.29
CA GLN A 689 11.67 25.98 -6.54
C GLN A 689 11.92 26.10 -5.02
N PRO A 690 11.32 27.07 -4.31
CA PRO A 690 11.52 27.26 -2.87
C PRO A 690 10.66 26.28 -2.04
N ARG A 691 10.96 24.98 -2.14
CA ARG A 691 10.42 23.94 -1.27
C ARG A 691 11.41 23.65 -0.13
N ILE A 692 10.88 23.36 1.06
CA ILE A 692 11.67 22.93 2.23
C ILE A 692 12.05 21.46 2.03
N LEU A 693 13.29 21.07 2.33
CA LEU A 693 13.69 19.66 2.37
C LEU A 693 13.02 18.99 3.58
N GLY A 694 12.21 17.97 3.33
CA GLY A 694 11.26 17.40 4.26
C GLY A 694 11.89 16.48 5.31
N GLU A 695 12.69 15.49 4.90
CA GLU A 695 13.30 14.50 5.81
C GLU A 695 14.56 13.86 5.18
N VAL A 696 15.61 13.66 5.98
CA VAL A 696 16.80 12.86 5.62
C VAL A 696 16.97 11.73 6.63
N VAL A 697 16.76 10.48 6.21
CA VAL A 697 16.84 9.28 7.07
C VAL A 697 17.90 8.32 6.54
N ILE A 698 18.83 7.91 7.39
CA ILE A 698 19.84 6.89 7.09
C ILE A 698 19.92 5.89 8.25
N VAL A 699 19.55 4.64 8.01
CA VAL A 699 19.48 3.59 9.04
C VAL A 699 20.14 2.29 8.59
N ASN A 700 20.68 1.51 9.53
CA ASN A 700 21.19 0.15 9.30
C ASN A 700 22.26 0.04 8.18
N SER A 701 22.99 1.12 7.90
CA SER A 701 23.72 1.30 6.64
C SER A 701 25.23 1.48 6.80
N VAL A 702 25.96 1.40 5.69
CA VAL A 702 27.43 1.59 5.65
C VAL A 702 27.78 2.69 4.64
N ILE A 703 28.51 3.70 5.08
CA ILE A 703 29.03 4.79 4.25
C ILE A 703 30.55 4.79 4.43
N SER A 704 31.28 4.13 3.54
CA SER A 704 32.72 3.87 3.76
C SER A 704 33.65 4.17 2.58
N ASN A 705 34.91 4.50 2.88
CA ASN A 705 35.97 4.66 1.88
C ASN A 705 35.66 5.65 0.72
N ASN A 706 34.71 6.57 0.89
CA ASN A 706 34.37 7.55 -0.14
C ASN A 706 35.34 8.74 -0.09
N ASP A 707 35.83 9.24 -1.24
CA ASP A 707 36.84 10.32 -1.33
C ASP A 707 36.29 11.56 -2.07
N ALA A 708 36.68 12.75 -1.60
CA ALA A 708 36.33 14.04 -2.18
C ALA A 708 37.56 14.96 -2.27
N SER A 709 38.24 14.90 -3.42
CA SER A 709 39.51 15.59 -3.65
C SER A 709 39.39 17.05 -4.11
N GLY A 710 38.18 17.58 -4.25
CA GLY A 710 37.93 19.01 -4.49
C GLY A 710 38.32 19.88 -3.28
N VAL A 711 38.58 21.18 -3.46
CA VAL A 711 39.21 22.05 -2.44
C VAL A 711 38.47 22.09 -1.09
N VAL A 712 37.14 21.97 -1.10
CA VAL A 712 36.26 21.93 0.10
C VAL A 712 35.49 20.61 0.22
N GLY A 713 36.02 19.53 -0.37
CA GLY A 713 35.32 18.26 -0.54
C GLY A 713 34.90 17.56 0.77
N VAL A 714 33.78 16.84 0.73
CA VAL A 714 33.23 16.05 1.85
C VAL A 714 33.22 14.56 1.48
N GLY A 715 33.92 13.70 2.24
CA GLY A 715 34.04 12.28 1.89
C GLY A 715 32.71 11.53 1.96
N GLY A 716 32.12 11.41 3.14
CA GLY A 716 30.89 10.65 3.39
C GLY A 716 29.61 11.35 2.94
N VAL A 717 28.99 12.14 3.84
CA VAL A 717 27.66 12.76 3.62
C VAL A 717 27.73 14.27 3.76
N ARG A 718 27.08 14.98 2.84
CA ARG A 718 26.87 16.42 2.89
C ARG A 718 25.39 16.76 2.76
N VAL A 719 24.86 17.50 3.74
CA VAL A 719 23.53 18.14 3.68
C VAL A 719 23.71 19.65 3.71
N ALA A 720 23.26 20.34 2.65
CA ALA A 720 23.30 21.81 2.56
C ALA A 720 22.36 22.35 1.47
N GLY A 721 21.45 23.25 1.84
CA GLY A 721 20.55 23.97 0.91
C GLY A 721 20.37 25.43 1.30
N GLU A 722 19.78 26.25 0.42
CA GLU A 722 19.42 27.64 0.75
C GLU A 722 18.25 27.69 1.74
N ILE A 723 17.28 26.79 1.53
CA ILE A 723 16.24 26.45 2.48
C ILE A 723 16.69 25.14 3.15
N GLY A 724 16.65 25.11 4.47
CA GLY A 724 17.22 24.01 5.25
C GLY A 724 16.40 22.71 5.20
N ALA A 725 17.04 21.61 5.61
CA ALA A 725 16.33 20.37 5.93
C ALA A 725 15.65 20.49 7.30
N ARG A 726 14.39 20.06 7.38
CA ARG A 726 13.62 20.02 8.63
C ARG A 726 14.30 19.10 9.65
N SER A 727 14.62 17.88 9.24
CA SER A 727 15.21 16.83 10.08
C SER A 727 16.32 16.08 9.36
N PHE A 728 17.35 15.69 10.11
CA PHE A 728 18.32 14.66 9.73
C PHE A 728 18.40 13.61 10.85
N TYR A 729 18.16 12.35 10.50
CA TYR A 729 18.20 11.22 11.43
C TYR A 729 19.16 10.15 10.90
N MET A 730 20.14 9.78 11.71
CA MET A 730 21.04 8.67 11.44
C MET A 730 21.05 7.69 12.63
N ALA A 731 20.74 6.41 12.36
CA ALA A 731 20.76 5.36 13.37
C ALA A 731 21.46 4.08 12.89
N ASN A 732 22.02 3.29 13.80
CA ASN A 732 22.65 1.98 13.52
C ASN A 732 23.51 1.99 12.23
N THR A 733 24.39 2.97 12.08
CA THR A 733 25.11 3.24 10.82
C THR A 733 26.62 3.31 11.03
N LEU A 734 27.39 2.75 10.10
CA LEU A 734 28.84 2.84 10.06
C LEU A 734 29.30 3.88 9.04
N VAL A 735 29.93 4.96 9.50
CA VAL A 735 30.54 6.01 8.67
C VAL A 735 32.05 5.90 8.83
N SER A 736 32.71 5.12 7.97
CA SER A 736 34.10 4.69 8.16
C SER A 736 35.06 5.10 7.03
N GLU A 737 36.29 5.50 7.38
CA GLU A 737 37.41 5.63 6.43
C GLU A 737 37.19 6.63 5.27
N ASN A 738 36.16 7.49 5.35
CA ASN A 738 35.88 8.47 4.31
C ASN A 738 36.89 9.63 4.37
N ARG A 739 37.19 10.19 3.20
CA ARG A 739 38.24 11.17 2.99
C ARG A 739 37.69 12.41 2.28
N GLY A 740 38.00 13.60 2.76
CA GLY A 740 37.64 14.82 2.06
C GLY A 740 38.50 15.99 2.47
N ASN A 741 38.91 16.83 1.51
CA ASN A 741 39.79 17.96 1.84
C ASN A 741 39.13 18.93 2.83
N GLY A 742 37.82 19.13 2.71
CA GLY A 742 37.00 19.85 3.68
C GLY A 742 36.69 18.99 4.90
N VAL A 743 35.90 17.93 4.74
CA VAL A 743 35.43 17.08 5.85
C VAL A 743 35.53 15.60 5.47
N GLY A 744 35.97 14.74 6.39
CA GLY A 744 36.07 13.30 6.12
C GLY A 744 34.70 12.62 6.10
N GLY A 745 34.06 12.50 7.25
CA GLY A 745 32.76 11.82 7.40
C GLY A 745 31.56 12.67 6.98
N LEU A 746 31.03 13.48 7.90
CA LEU A 746 29.72 14.13 7.79
C LEU A 746 29.81 15.66 7.84
N GLN A 747 29.22 16.36 6.86
CA GLN A 747 29.02 17.81 6.88
C GLN A 747 27.51 18.13 6.90
N LEU A 748 27.02 18.66 8.02
CA LEU A 748 25.63 19.04 8.20
C LEU A 748 25.52 20.56 8.36
N ALA A 749 24.91 21.23 7.38
CA ALA A 749 24.69 22.67 7.36
C ALA A 749 23.23 22.99 6.96
N ASN A 750 22.66 24.06 7.52
CA ASN A 750 21.25 24.41 7.35
C ASN A 750 20.29 23.23 7.62
N VAL A 751 20.49 22.50 8.72
CA VAL A 751 19.49 21.55 9.26
C VAL A 751 18.89 22.14 10.54
N ALA A 752 17.58 22.02 10.74
CA ALA A 752 16.89 22.56 11.91
C ALA A 752 17.03 21.66 13.15
N GLU A 753 16.71 20.36 13.02
CA GLU A 753 16.93 19.36 14.07
C GLU A 753 17.73 18.18 13.51
N PHE A 754 18.73 17.70 14.24
CA PHE A 754 19.41 16.46 13.85
C PHE A 754 19.88 15.60 15.01
N THR A 755 19.71 14.30 14.82
CA THR A 755 20.00 13.25 15.78
C THR A 755 20.87 12.19 15.13
N ILE A 756 21.97 11.82 15.80
CA ILE A 756 22.80 10.68 15.47
C ILE A 756 22.72 9.72 16.66
N TYR A 757 22.27 8.50 16.42
CA TYR A 757 21.94 7.48 17.43
C TYR A 757 22.64 6.16 17.07
N GLU A 758 23.13 5.36 18.04
CA GLU A 758 23.72 4.02 17.78
C GLU A 758 24.74 3.98 16.60
N THR A 759 25.52 5.05 16.38
CA THR A 759 26.27 5.24 15.11
C THR A 759 27.78 5.22 15.34
N SER A 760 28.52 4.64 14.40
CA SER A 760 29.99 4.54 14.44
C SER A 760 30.61 5.47 13.39
N ILE A 761 31.12 6.63 13.81
CA ILE A 761 31.84 7.59 12.94
C ILE A 761 33.34 7.40 13.16
N VAL A 762 34.01 6.62 12.31
CA VAL A 762 35.35 6.09 12.63
C VAL A 762 36.39 6.22 11.50
N ASN A 763 37.64 6.49 11.87
CA ASN A 763 38.79 6.54 10.94
C ASN A 763 38.66 7.53 9.75
N ASN A 764 37.70 8.45 9.76
CA ASN A 764 37.51 9.42 8.67
C ASN A 764 38.60 10.50 8.72
N SER A 765 39.01 11.04 7.56
CA SER A 765 40.19 11.92 7.45
C SER A 765 39.95 13.17 6.60
N SER A 766 40.56 14.31 7.00
CA SER A 766 40.49 15.56 6.23
C SER A 766 41.75 16.44 6.28
N GLN A 767 41.84 17.36 5.32
CA GLN A 767 43.00 18.26 5.18
C GLN A 767 42.78 19.66 5.79
N SER A 768 41.53 20.11 5.97
CA SER A 768 41.24 21.51 6.35
C SER A 768 40.12 21.71 7.39
N GLY A 769 39.03 20.95 7.33
CA GLY A 769 37.93 20.97 8.32
C GLY A 769 38.00 19.78 9.26
N SER A 770 36.84 19.27 9.70
CA SER A 770 36.76 18.16 10.67
C SER A 770 37.10 16.81 10.05
N GLY A 771 37.66 15.87 10.81
CA GLY A 771 37.83 14.48 10.37
C GLY A 771 36.49 13.74 10.32
N GLY A 772 35.83 13.61 11.47
CA GLY A 772 34.56 12.90 11.63
C GLY A 772 33.35 13.73 11.20
N LEU A 773 32.91 14.68 12.04
CA LEU A 773 31.66 15.43 11.88
C LEU A 773 31.89 16.95 11.92
N SER A 774 31.24 17.68 11.02
CA SER A 774 31.27 19.15 10.92
C SER A 774 29.86 19.72 10.91
N ILE A 775 29.55 20.58 11.89
CA ILE A 775 28.22 21.15 12.13
C ILE A 775 28.24 22.65 11.83
N GLY A 776 27.52 23.05 10.79
CA GLY A 776 27.52 24.40 10.23
C GLY A 776 26.52 25.36 10.87
N SER A 777 26.88 26.65 10.88
CA SER A 777 25.95 27.75 11.15
C SER A 777 24.83 27.77 10.10
N GLY A 778 23.59 27.99 10.53
CA GLY A 778 22.44 28.07 9.62
C GLY A 778 21.26 28.81 10.24
N GLY A 779 20.32 29.27 9.40
CA GLY A 779 19.21 30.13 9.82
C GLY A 779 18.09 29.46 10.62
N TYR A 780 18.18 28.15 10.87
CA TYR A 780 17.14 27.35 11.53
C TYR A 780 17.77 26.40 12.55
N GLY A 781 17.20 26.39 13.77
CA GLY A 781 17.41 25.39 14.81
C GLY A 781 18.77 25.39 15.53
N ASN A 782 18.77 25.15 16.84
CA ASN A 782 19.98 25.31 17.67
C ASN A 782 20.47 24.02 18.33
N ARG A 783 19.80 22.86 18.14
CA ARG A 783 20.06 21.63 18.90
C ARG A 783 20.65 20.53 18.02
N THR A 784 21.80 20.00 18.44
CA THR A 784 22.37 18.73 17.97
C THR A 784 22.29 17.70 19.08
N THR A 785 21.88 16.48 18.77
CA THR A 785 21.97 15.33 19.69
C THR A 785 22.82 14.22 19.07
N ILE A 786 23.84 13.78 19.80
CA ILE A 786 24.62 12.57 19.49
C ILE A 786 24.47 11.63 20.69
N ASP A 787 23.98 10.43 20.43
CA ASP A 787 23.52 9.50 21.46
C ASP A 787 23.96 8.06 21.11
N GLN A 788 24.34 7.26 22.12
CA GLN A 788 24.86 5.88 21.99
C GLN A 788 25.85 5.65 20.84
N SER A 789 26.72 6.61 20.57
CA SER A 789 27.56 6.62 19.38
C SER A 789 29.04 6.57 19.71
N THR A 790 29.83 5.96 18.82
CA THR A 790 31.29 5.89 18.90
C THR A 790 31.90 6.77 17.81
N ILE A 791 32.68 7.77 18.21
CA ILE A 791 33.41 8.69 17.33
C ILE A 791 34.90 8.49 17.60
N SER A 792 35.59 7.74 16.74
CA SER A 792 36.96 7.28 17.04
C SER A 792 37.94 7.28 15.87
N GLY A 793 39.21 7.56 16.14
CA GLY A 793 40.29 7.49 15.14
C GLY A 793 40.22 8.53 14.01
N ASN A 794 39.24 9.45 14.05
CA ASN A 794 39.06 10.46 13.00
C ASN A 794 40.16 11.52 13.07
N SER A 795 40.60 12.02 11.92
CA SER A 795 41.82 12.85 11.80
C SER A 795 41.65 14.11 10.95
N SER A 796 42.27 15.20 11.39
CA SER A 796 42.38 16.46 10.63
C SER A 796 43.77 17.08 10.77
N LEU A 797 44.28 17.66 9.68
CA LEU A 797 45.54 18.41 9.68
C LEU A 797 45.41 19.86 10.17
N ARG A 798 44.19 20.39 10.36
CA ARG A 798 43.96 21.84 10.61
C ARG A 798 42.81 22.19 11.57
N SER A 799 41.86 21.30 11.81
CA SER A 799 40.73 21.51 12.72
C SER A 799 40.59 20.31 13.67
N ALA A 800 39.39 20.03 14.16
CA ALA A 800 39.09 18.87 15.00
C ALA A 800 39.31 17.52 14.29
N GLY A 801 39.76 16.53 15.04
CA GLY A 801 39.76 15.14 14.57
C GLY A 801 38.34 14.58 14.55
N GLY A 802 37.69 14.54 15.71
CA GLY A 802 36.35 14.00 15.89
C GLY A 802 35.27 14.94 15.35
N MET A 803 35.00 16.04 16.06
CA MET A 803 33.80 16.86 15.84
C MET A 803 34.07 18.37 15.90
N SER A 804 33.47 19.14 14.99
CA SER A 804 33.61 20.60 14.91
C SER A 804 32.25 21.29 14.87
N VAL A 805 32.00 22.21 15.79
CA VAL A 805 30.72 22.93 15.96
C VAL A 805 30.89 24.43 15.70
N ALA A 806 30.06 24.98 14.79
CA ALA A 806 30.00 26.42 14.52
C ALA A 806 29.27 27.20 15.63
N ALA A 807 29.54 28.50 15.74
CA ALA A 807 28.88 29.38 16.72
C ALA A 807 27.35 29.47 16.50
N ASN A 808 26.60 29.65 17.58
CA ASN A 808 25.13 29.61 17.68
C ASN A 808 24.51 28.21 17.47
N ARG A 809 25.27 27.13 17.67
CA ARG A 809 24.77 25.74 17.69
C ARG A 809 25.16 25.10 19.03
N ALA A 810 24.19 24.52 19.74
CA ALA A 810 24.45 23.74 20.95
C ALA A 810 24.58 22.24 20.61
N LEU A 811 25.64 21.62 21.12
CA LEU A 811 25.90 20.19 20.96
C LEU A 811 25.61 19.45 22.27
N THR A 812 24.70 18.47 22.26
CA THR A 812 24.60 17.45 23.31
C THR A 812 25.23 16.16 22.81
N VAL A 813 26.24 15.67 23.53
CA VAL A 813 26.79 14.32 23.36
C VAL A 813 26.41 13.53 24.61
N ARG A 814 25.67 12.43 24.46
CA ARG A 814 25.22 11.63 25.60
C ARG A 814 25.39 10.14 25.42
N ARG A 815 25.61 9.42 26.52
CA ARG A 815 25.79 7.95 26.57
C ARG A 815 26.71 7.43 25.44
N SER A 816 27.80 8.16 25.12
CA SER A 816 28.62 8.01 23.90
C SER A 816 30.13 8.03 24.17
N THR A 817 30.95 7.59 23.20
CA THR A 817 32.42 7.51 23.33
C THR A 817 33.12 8.29 22.21
N VAL A 818 33.92 9.31 22.59
CA VAL A 818 34.75 10.14 21.70
C VAL A 818 36.23 9.92 22.08
N HIS A 819 36.95 9.09 21.32
CA HIS A 819 38.27 8.57 21.71
C HIS A 819 39.28 8.52 20.55
N ASN A 820 40.57 8.67 20.85
CA ASN A 820 41.68 8.52 19.89
C ASN A 820 41.56 9.36 18.58
N ASN A 821 40.74 10.41 18.56
CA ASN A 821 40.66 11.34 17.43
C ASN A 821 41.84 12.33 17.47
N SER A 822 42.30 12.80 16.30
CA SER A 822 43.51 13.65 16.19
C SER A 822 43.26 14.90 15.35
N GLY A 823 43.48 16.08 15.93
CA GLY A 823 43.29 17.37 15.26
C GLY A 823 44.39 18.39 15.58
N LEU A 824 44.23 19.62 15.10
CA LEU A 824 45.04 20.76 15.51
C LEU A 824 44.43 21.48 16.73
N ASN A 825 43.10 21.65 16.71
CA ASN A 825 42.31 22.28 17.78
C ASN A 825 41.13 21.34 18.09
N GLY A 826 40.87 21.01 19.35
CA GLY A 826 39.75 20.14 19.73
C GLY A 826 39.85 18.74 19.14
N GLY A 827 40.83 17.94 19.58
CA GLY A 827 41.13 16.64 18.99
C GLY A 827 39.91 15.72 18.95
N GLY A 828 39.21 15.61 20.09
CA GLY A 828 37.87 15.05 20.19
C GLY A 828 36.80 16.03 19.68
N ILE A 829 36.61 17.15 20.37
CA ILE A 829 35.56 18.14 20.08
C ILE A 829 36.12 19.58 20.03
N TYR A 830 35.84 20.30 18.95
CA TYR A 830 36.00 21.75 18.82
C TYR A 830 34.64 22.44 18.82
N SER A 831 34.46 23.49 19.62
CA SER A 831 33.25 24.33 19.59
C SER A 831 33.58 25.80 19.83
N ALA A 832 32.80 26.69 19.21
CA ALA A 832 32.78 28.12 19.54
C ALA A 832 31.65 28.50 20.51
N ASP A 833 30.84 27.53 20.96
CA ASP A 833 29.59 27.71 21.71
C ASP A 833 29.37 26.54 22.71
N ARG A 834 28.18 26.44 23.33
CA ARG A 834 27.86 25.47 24.38
C ARG A 834 27.91 24.01 23.93
N ILE A 835 28.62 23.19 24.70
CA ILE A 835 28.56 21.72 24.69
C ILE A 835 27.88 21.26 25.98
N THR A 836 27.07 20.21 25.90
CA THR A 836 26.58 19.42 27.03
C THR A 836 27.09 17.98 26.87
N LEU A 837 27.72 17.43 27.90
CA LEU A 837 28.20 16.05 27.97
C LEU A 837 27.42 15.30 29.06
N GLU A 838 26.83 14.15 28.73
CA GLU A 838 26.02 13.37 29.67
C GLU A 838 26.44 11.90 29.57
N HIS A 839 26.85 11.23 30.66
CA HIS A 839 27.17 9.79 30.63
C HIS A 839 28.19 9.37 29.54
N SER A 840 29.11 10.27 29.15
CA SER A 840 29.94 10.09 27.95
C SER A 840 31.45 10.15 28.24
N ILE A 841 32.23 9.41 27.45
CA ILE A 841 33.70 9.48 27.45
C ILE A 841 34.13 10.47 26.37
N VAL A 842 34.93 11.48 26.73
CA VAL A 842 35.70 12.32 25.81
C VAL A 842 37.14 12.36 26.32
N ALA A 843 37.93 11.34 25.95
CA ALA A 843 39.24 11.09 26.54
C ALA A 843 40.22 10.41 25.58
N GLY A 844 41.52 10.66 25.74
CA GLY A 844 42.58 10.03 24.94
C GLY A 844 42.70 10.56 23.50
N ASN A 845 42.05 11.69 23.19
CA ASN A 845 42.18 12.36 21.91
C ASN A 845 43.45 13.25 21.87
N ARG A 846 43.83 13.76 20.70
CA ARG A 846 45.11 14.46 20.46
C ARG A 846 44.92 15.76 19.71
N ALA A 847 45.43 16.86 20.27
CA ALA A 847 45.55 18.15 19.58
C ALA A 847 46.64 19.03 20.23
N GLU A 848 47.06 20.09 19.54
CA GLU A 848 47.92 21.14 20.10
C GLU A 848 47.13 22.01 21.07
N PHE A 849 45.88 22.35 20.72
CA PHE A 849 44.97 23.15 21.53
C PHE A 849 43.73 22.34 21.92
N GLY A 850 43.62 21.97 23.19
CA GLY A 850 42.51 21.17 23.74
C GLY A 850 42.42 19.76 23.16
N PRO A 851 43.15 18.77 23.72
CA PRO A 851 43.20 17.42 23.18
C PRO A 851 41.82 16.76 23.10
N ASP A 852 41.04 16.80 24.19
CA ASP A 852 39.72 16.20 24.26
C ASP A 852 38.61 17.19 23.86
N VAL A 853 38.56 18.37 24.48
CA VAL A 853 37.60 19.44 24.13
C VAL A 853 38.31 20.80 24.05
N TRP A 854 37.98 21.61 23.04
CA TRP A 854 38.43 23.00 22.90
C TRP A 854 37.25 23.96 22.71
N LEU A 855 37.13 24.95 23.60
CA LEU A 855 36.16 26.04 23.52
C LEU A 855 36.85 27.32 22.98
N GLY A 856 36.83 27.60 21.68
CA GLY A 856 37.60 28.73 21.16
C GLY A 856 37.39 29.06 19.69
N SER A 857 38.11 30.08 19.22
CA SER A 857 38.32 30.34 17.79
C SER A 857 39.63 29.71 17.32
N THR A 858 39.73 29.41 16.03
CA THR A 858 40.92 28.78 15.44
C THR A 858 42.18 29.64 15.64
N GLY A 859 43.21 29.07 16.27
CA GLY A 859 44.52 29.72 16.43
C GLY A 859 44.63 30.75 17.57
N THR A 860 43.71 30.77 18.55
CA THR A 860 43.91 31.50 19.81
C THR A 860 44.49 30.59 20.89
N THR A 861 45.32 31.13 21.79
CA THR A 861 45.91 30.38 22.92
C THR A 861 45.08 30.46 24.21
N ALA A 862 43.87 31.02 24.14
CA ALA A 862 42.95 31.19 25.25
C ALA A 862 41.53 30.80 24.78
N PRO A 863 40.71 30.21 25.68
CA PRO A 863 39.34 29.83 25.35
C PRO A 863 38.45 31.06 25.13
N ALA A 864 37.44 30.90 24.28
CA ALA A 864 36.41 31.90 24.02
C ALA A 864 35.17 31.68 24.90
N ASN A 865 34.11 32.48 24.70
CA ASN A 865 32.89 32.53 25.52
C ASN A 865 32.01 31.26 25.50
N GLY A 866 32.48 30.13 24.98
CA GLY A 866 31.76 28.85 25.03
C GLY A 866 31.71 28.28 26.45
N THR A 867 30.89 27.24 26.65
CA THR A 867 30.83 26.50 27.92
C THR A 867 30.62 25.01 27.68
N VAL A 868 31.36 24.15 28.39
CA VAL A 868 30.98 22.75 28.63
C VAL A 868 30.16 22.73 29.91
N ALA A 869 28.98 22.11 29.83
CA ALA A 869 28.31 21.51 30.97
C ALA A 869 28.52 19.99 30.90
N SER A 870 28.77 19.33 32.03
CA SER A 870 28.96 17.88 32.10
C SER A 870 28.21 17.30 33.29
N ILE A 871 27.59 16.14 33.09
CA ILE A 871 27.04 15.31 34.18
C ILE A 871 27.43 13.85 33.94
N PHE A 872 27.85 13.16 35.00
CA PHE A 872 28.31 11.77 34.97
C PHE A 872 29.22 11.42 33.78
N SER A 873 30.12 12.32 33.37
CA SER A 873 30.94 12.17 32.16
C SER A 873 32.43 12.09 32.48
N LEU A 874 33.18 11.38 31.63
CA LEU A 874 34.63 11.22 31.76
C LEU A 874 35.34 12.09 30.71
N ILE A 875 36.03 13.13 31.17
CA ILE A 875 36.85 14.02 30.33
C ILE A 875 38.31 13.75 30.66
N GLY A 876 39.09 13.25 29.69
CA GLY A 876 40.48 12.82 29.91
C GLY A 876 41.41 13.98 30.26
N ASN A 877 41.27 15.09 29.54
CA ASN A 877 42.04 16.32 29.72
C ASN A 877 41.18 17.57 29.45
N ALA A 878 40.80 18.27 30.53
CA ALA A 878 39.98 19.49 30.51
C ALA A 878 40.68 20.76 29.98
N THR A 879 41.95 20.69 29.55
CA THR A 879 42.69 21.84 29.01
C THR A 879 41.94 22.49 27.84
N GLY A 880 41.58 23.78 27.96
CA GLY A 880 40.80 24.49 26.93
C GLY A 880 39.29 24.50 27.17
N THR A 881 38.84 24.04 28.34
CA THR A 881 37.44 24.13 28.80
C THR A 881 37.30 25.04 30.03
N ASN A 882 36.07 25.24 30.50
CA ASN A 882 35.74 25.86 31.78
C ASN A 882 35.57 24.86 32.95
N LEU A 883 35.91 23.58 32.76
CA LEU A 883 35.75 22.54 33.78
C LEU A 883 36.85 22.62 34.84
N VAL A 884 36.58 22.05 36.01
CA VAL A 884 37.54 21.90 37.12
C VAL A 884 37.96 20.43 37.22
N GLU A 885 39.24 20.17 37.44
CA GLU A 885 39.76 18.80 37.53
C GLU A 885 39.25 18.07 38.79
N ALA A 886 38.69 16.88 38.57
CA ALA A 886 38.05 16.01 39.56
C ALA A 886 38.49 14.55 39.30
N PRO A 887 39.52 14.04 39.99
CA PRO A 887 40.11 12.73 39.70
C PRO A 887 39.14 11.59 40.04
N ALA A 888 39.27 10.43 39.39
CA ALA A 888 38.33 9.30 39.57
C ALA A 888 38.14 8.80 41.02
N SER A 889 39.09 9.07 41.93
CA SER A 889 38.97 8.78 43.36
C SER A 889 38.13 9.80 44.16
N SER A 890 37.74 10.91 43.54
CA SER A 890 36.90 11.98 44.06
C SER A 890 36.25 12.76 42.89
N PRO A 891 35.21 12.19 42.24
CA PRO A 891 34.39 12.88 41.24
C PRO A 891 33.82 14.22 41.75
N ASP A 892 33.33 15.07 40.86
CA ASP A 892 32.63 16.31 41.23
C ASP A 892 31.19 16.07 41.73
N ASP A 893 30.52 17.13 42.18
CA ASP A 893 29.14 17.07 42.70
C ASP A 893 28.11 16.65 41.63
N ASP A 894 28.44 16.79 40.34
CA ASP A 894 27.66 16.35 39.17
C ASP A 894 28.11 14.94 38.66
N GLY A 895 28.96 14.25 39.43
CA GLY A 895 29.41 12.89 39.17
C GLY A 895 30.46 12.72 38.06
N ASN A 896 31.07 13.80 37.58
CA ASN A 896 32.05 13.77 36.49
C ASN A 896 33.44 13.32 36.96
N ILE A 897 34.18 12.71 36.03
CA ILE A 897 35.57 12.30 36.19
C ILE A 897 36.41 13.13 35.20
N ILE A 898 37.17 14.09 35.72
CA ILE A 898 37.77 15.18 34.92
C ILE A 898 39.28 15.22 35.18
N GLY A 899 40.07 14.78 34.20
CA GLY A 899 41.54 14.86 34.23
C GLY A 899 42.09 16.15 33.63
N GLY A 900 43.38 16.39 33.81
CA GLY A 900 44.06 17.58 33.29
C GLY A 900 45.49 17.78 33.80
N PRO A 901 46.07 18.97 33.62
CA PRO A 901 47.46 19.26 33.99
C PRO A 901 47.75 19.39 35.50
N ILE A 902 46.74 19.45 36.37
CA ILE A 902 46.92 19.65 37.82
C ILE A 902 46.87 18.32 38.59
N GLN A 903 45.85 17.48 38.32
CA GLN A 903 45.61 16.18 38.96
C GLN A 903 46.13 15.01 38.12
N GLY A 904 46.39 15.23 36.83
CA GLY A 904 46.82 14.22 35.87
C GLY A 904 45.77 13.94 34.79
N VAL A 905 46.23 13.62 33.59
CA VAL A 905 45.37 13.20 32.48
C VAL A 905 44.83 11.80 32.76
N ILE A 906 43.52 11.60 32.59
CA ILE A 906 42.85 10.32 32.88
C ILE A 906 42.77 9.48 31.61
N ASP A 907 43.32 8.27 31.68
CA ASP A 907 43.13 7.21 30.69
C ASP A 907 41.77 6.53 30.94
N PRO A 908 40.84 6.49 29.96
CA PRO A 908 39.58 5.77 30.10
C PRO A 908 39.77 4.24 30.09
N ARG A 909 40.98 3.73 29.80
CA ARG A 909 41.34 2.31 29.74
C ARG A 909 40.40 1.53 28.82
N LEU A 910 40.44 1.86 27.54
CA LEU A 910 39.66 1.22 26.49
C LEU A 910 40.49 0.21 25.70
N VAL A 911 39.84 -0.83 25.19
CA VAL A 911 40.36 -1.71 24.12
C VAL A 911 40.46 -0.89 22.83
N ALA A 912 41.28 -1.35 21.87
CA ALA A 912 41.30 -0.78 20.52
C ALA A 912 39.90 -0.79 19.87
N LEU A 913 39.70 0.06 18.86
CA LEU A 913 38.44 0.08 18.11
C LEU A 913 38.27 -1.25 17.37
N ALA A 914 37.20 -1.97 17.67
CA ALA A 914 36.94 -3.32 17.17
C ALA A 914 35.43 -3.60 17.03
N ASP A 915 35.09 -4.71 16.40
CA ASP A 915 33.79 -5.34 16.64
C ASP A 915 33.81 -5.95 18.05
N ASN A 916 32.83 -5.58 18.88
CA ASN A 916 32.65 -6.13 20.23
C ASN A 916 31.22 -6.69 20.38
N GLY A 917 30.67 -7.28 19.30
CA GLY A 917 29.31 -7.80 19.22
C GLY A 917 28.28 -6.81 18.67
N GLY A 918 28.70 -5.86 17.82
CA GLY A 918 27.78 -4.86 17.26
C GLY A 918 26.80 -5.46 16.22
N PRO A 919 25.68 -4.78 15.92
CA PRO A 919 24.73 -5.22 14.89
C PRO A 919 25.41 -5.43 13.53
N ARG A 920 24.99 -6.48 12.80
CA ARG A 920 25.46 -6.76 11.45
C ARG A 920 24.91 -5.73 10.47
N LEU A 921 25.78 -5.23 9.60
CA LEU A 921 25.51 -4.21 8.60
C LEU A 921 25.85 -4.74 7.19
N PRO A 922 25.32 -4.13 6.12
CA PRO A 922 25.51 -4.58 4.73
C PRO A 922 26.94 -4.96 4.36
N GLY A 923 27.11 -6.15 3.76
CA GLY A 923 28.41 -6.76 3.51
C GLY A 923 28.95 -7.51 4.73
N ALA A 924 30.28 -7.50 4.92
CA ALA A 924 30.94 -8.11 6.06
C ALA A 924 31.20 -7.09 7.19
N ASN A 925 30.25 -6.18 7.42
CA ASN A 925 30.41 -5.02 8.32
C ASN A 925 29.59 -5.18 9.61
N ARG A 926 30.04 -4.50 10.68
CA ARG A 926 29.31 -4.32 11.95
C ARG A 926 29.60 -2.93 12.52
N LEU A 927 28.81 -2.46 13.49
CA LEU A 927 29.19 -1.28 14.28
C LEU A 927 30.47 -1.56 15.09
N LEU A 928 31.39 -0.59 15.09
CA LEU A 928 32.68 -0.69 15.77
C LEU A 928 32.69 0.17 17.02
N THR A 929 33.09 -0.43 18.14
CA THR A 929 33.00 0.18 19.48
C THR A 929 34.32 0.01 20.25
N HIS A 930 34.36 0.53 21.47
CA HIS A 930 35.51 0.40 22.38
C HIS A 930 35.10 -0.35 23.65
N ALA A 931 35.58 -1.58 23.83
CA ALA A 931 35.37 -2.33 25.08
C ALA A 931 36.10 -1.68 26.27
N LEU A 932 35.50 -1.78 27.47
CA LEU A 932 36.04 -1.24 28.72
C LEU A 932 36.97 -2.25 29.39
N LEU A 933 38.24 -1.89 29.62
CA LEU A 933 39.20 -2.79 30.28
C LEU A 933 38.94 -2.92 31.79
N PRO A 934 39.25 -4.07 32.41
CA PRO A 934 39.11 -4.29 33.85
C PRO A 934 39.78 -3.19 34.70
N GLY A 935 38.97 -2.50 35.51
CA GLY A 935 39.36 -1.35 36.31
C GLY A 935 39.48 -0.04 35.53
N SER A 936 38.81 0.09 34.39
CA SER A 936 38.52 1.40 33.79
C SER A 936 37.79 2.31 34.81
N PRO A 937 38.15 3.60 34.89
CA PRO A 937 37.44 4.56 35.74
C PRO A 937 36.01 4.88 35.26
N ALA A 938 35.57 4.36 34.11
CA ALA A 938 34.22 4.56 33.58
C ALA A 938 33.21 3.48 34.02
N ILE A 939 33.69 2.37 34.62
CA ILE A 939 32.86 1.25 35.08
C ILE A 939 32.10 1.64 36.36
N ASP A 940 30.81 1.30 36.44
CA ASP A 940 29.88 1.64 37.55
C ASP A 940 29.86 3.15 37.88
N ALA A 941 30.20 4.02 36.93
CA ALA A 941 30.48 5.43 37.19
C ALA A 941 29.32 6.40 36.84
N GLY A 942 28.36 5.99 36.00
CA GLY A 942 27.19 6.77 35.55
C GLY A 942 26.05 6.86 36.57
N ASP A 943 25.00 7.65 36.32
CA ASP A 943 23.95 7.90 37.32
C ASP A 943 23.31 6.60 37.87
N ALA A 944 23.26 6.50 39.20
CA ALA A 944 22.62 5.40 39.92
C ALA A 944 21.08 5.46 39.89
N MET A 945 20.50 6.57 39.42
CA MET A 945 19.04 6.79 39.31
C MET A 945 18.48 6.53 37.91
N LEU A 946 19.32 6.23 36.91
CA LEU A 946 18.86 5.80 35.59
C LEU A 946 18.30 4.37 35.64
N VAL A 947 17.21 4.14 34.92
CA VAL A 947 16.54 2.85 34.81
C VAL A 947 16.39 2.52 33.32
N PRO A 948 17.00 1.44 32.80
CA PRO A 948 16.88 1.08 31.39
C PRO A 948 15.42 0.88 30.97
N GLY A 949 15.05 1.38 29.79
CA GLY A 949 13.68 1.33 29.26
C GLY A 949 12.71 2.38 29.82
N GLU A 950 13.11 3.19 30.81
CA GLU A 950 12.30 4.27 31.40
C GLU A 950 12.83 5.66 31.01
N GLY A 951 11.91 6.54 30.57
CA GLY A 951 12.24 7.90 30.14
C GLY A 951 13.14 7.93 28.89
N GLU A 952 14.20 8.75 28.91
CA GLU A 952 15.19 8.84 27.82
C GLU A 952 16.39 7.89 28.02
N THR A 953 16.16 6.75 28.70
CA THR A 953 17.16 5.71 28.98
C THR A 953 16.90 4.47 28.13
N PRO A 954 17.74 4.17 27.12
CA PRO A 954 17.61 2.93 26.35
C PRO A 954 17.78 1.67 27.21
N GLU A 955 17.17 0.58 26.75
CA GLU A 955 17.23 -0.74 27.38
C GLU A 955 18.61 -1.42 27.18
N PHE A 956 19.25 -1.13 26.04
CA PHE A 956 20.53 -1.69 25.60
C PHE A 956 21.60 -0.61 25.38
N ASP A 957 22.86 -1.02 25.27
CA ASP A 957 23.95 -0.13 24.86
C ASP A 957 24.08 -0.01 23.33
N GLN A 958 25.10 0.69 22.80
CA GLN A 958 25.28 0.87 21.35
C GLN A 958 25.22 -0.44 20.52
N ARG A 959 25.53 -1.60 21.12
CA ARG A 959 25.48 -2.90 20.46
C ARG A 959 24.06 -3.46 20.27
N GLY A 960 23.06 -2.87 20.91
CA GLY A 960 21.69 -3.39 20.94
C GLY A 960 21.56 -4.66 21.81
N ALA A 961 20.45 -5.37 21.66
CA ALA A 961 20.24 -6.64 22.36
C ALA A 961 21.29 -7.69 21.94
N PRO A 962 21.82 -8.52 22.87
CA PRO A 962 21.42 -8.68 24.27
C PRO A 962 22.13 -7.76 25.28
N TYR A 963 22.95 -6.80 24.84
CA TYR A 963 23.84 -6.00 25.69
C TYR A 963 23.09 -4.92 26.48
N ALA A 964 22.54 -5.30 27.63
CA ALA A 964 21.75 -4.43 28.51
C ALA A 964 22.54 -3.18 28.96
N ARG A 965 21.84 -2.04 29.08
CA ARG A 965 22.43 -0.74 29.46
C ARG A 965 22.69 -0.55 30.95
N LEU A 966 22.40 -1.57 31.76
CA LEU A 966 22.76 -1.66 33.16
C LEU A 966 23.18 -3.11 33.44
N ALA A 967 24.48 -3.34 33.57
CA ALA A 967 25.05 -4.67 33.77
C ALA A 967 26.05 -4.67 34.94
N GLY A 968 25.65 -4.05 36.05
CA GLY A 968 26.44 -3.86 37.27
C GLY A 968 25.60 -3.27 38.40
N GLN A 969 26.17 -2.37 39.20
CA GLN A 969 25.44 -1.60 40.22
C GLN A 969 24.94 -0.25 39.68
N ARG A 970 25.63 0.31 38.68
CA ARG A 970 25.33 1.60 38.02
C ARG A 970 25.68 1.49 36.54
N VAL A 971 25.05 2.31 35.70
CA VAL A 971 25.38 2.33 34.26
C VAL A 971 26.81 2.83 34.03
N ASP A 972 27.47 2.33 33.00
CA ASP A 972 28.80 2.78 32.63
C ASP A 972 28.76 4.12 31.88
N ILE A 973 29.86 4.87 32.00
CA ILE A 973 30.09 6.10 31.23
C ILE A 973 30.63 5.70 29.86
N GLY A 974 29.94 6.08 28.77
CA GLY A 974 30.35 5.79 27.40
C GLY A 974 29.25 5.21 26.51
N ALA A 975 29.64 4.79 25.31
CA ALA A 975 28.76 4.17 24.30
C ALA A 975 28.23 2.79 24.70
N ILE A 976 29.07 2.00 25.38
CA ILE A 976 28.79 0.61 25.78
C ILE A 976 28.70 0.45 27.30
N GLU A 977 28.14 -0.68 27.72
CA GLU A 977 28.14 -1.18 29.10
C GLU A 977 29.09 -2.39 29.22
N ARG A 978 29.98 -2.42 30.21
CA ARG A 978 30.73 -3.63 30.54
C ARG A 978 29.76 -4.65 31.16
N GLN A 979 29.44 -5.70 30.42
CA GLN A 979 28.69 -6.83 30.95
C GLN A 979 29.53 -7.53 32.04
N GLU A 980 28.96 -7.80 33.22
CA GLU A 980 29.58 -8.74 34.15
C GLU A 980 29.49 -10.18 33.60
N VAL A 981 30.52 -10.98 33.89
CA VAL A 981 30.67 -12.35 33.36
C VAL A 981 29.52 -13.23 33.88
N GLY A 982 28.52 -13.44 33.02
CA GLY A 982 27.31 -14.21 33.34
C GLY A 982 26.08 -13.92 32.46
N THR A 983 26.01 -12.79 31.75
CA THR A 983 24.82 -12.41 30.94
C THR A 983 24.98 -12.51 29.42
N ALA A 984 26.21 -12.53 28.89
CA ALA A 984 26.44 -12.93 27.51
C ALA A 984 26.22 -14.45 27.34
N LEU A 985 25.92 -14.90 26.12
CA LEU A 985 25.98 -16.31 25.76
C LEU A 985 27.45 -16.74 25.77
N GLY A 986 27.93 -17.24 26.92
CA GLY A 986 29.35 -17.43 27.23
C GLY A 986 30.14 -18.40 26.36
N ALA A 987 29.57 -18.89 25.26
CA ALA A 987 30.26 -19.68 24.25
C ALA A 987 29.79 -19.41 22.80
N ASP A 988 29.09 -18.28 22.55
CA ASP A 988 28.81 -17.74 21.20
C ASP A 988 30.06 -16.98 20.72
N PHE A 989 31.14 -17.72 20.45
CA PHE A 989 32.44 -17.16 20.07
C PHE A 989 32.42 -16.47 18.69
N ASN A 990 31.45 -16.79 17.84
CA ASN A 990 31.27 -16.20 16.53
C ASN A 990 30.33 -14.95 16.53
N PHE A 991 29.64 -14.73 17.65
CA PHE A 991 28.67 -13.65 17.88
C PHE A 991 27.51 -13.64 16.87
N ASP A 992 26.91 -14.78 16.57
CA ASP A 992 25.67 -14.86 15.76
C ASP A 992 24.37 -14.93 16.57
N GLY A 993 24.45 -15.12 17.89
CA GLY A 993 23.32 -15.17 18.80
C GLY A 993 22.82 -16.57 19.14
N VAL A 994 23.44 -17.63 18.59
CA VAL A 994 23.22 -19.01 19.02
C VAL A 994 24.54 -19.65 19.49
N VAL A 995 24.48 -20.69 20.33
CA VAL A 995 25.68 -21.48 20.69
C VAL A 995 25.67 -22.79 19.92
N ASP A 996 26.46 -22.84 18.84
CA ASP A 996 26.30 -23.76 17.71
C ASP A 996 27.62 -24.51 17.38
N GLY A 997 27.62 -25.36 16.36
CA GLY A 997 28.83 -26.05 15.87
C GLY A 997 29.90 -25.11 15.29
N SER A 998 29.53 -23.91 14.89
CA SER A 998 30.43 -22.84 14.42
C SER A 998 31.33 -22.32 15.52
N ASP A 999 30.81 -22.25 16.75
CA ASP A 999 31.56 -21.86 17.94
C ASP A 999 32.49 -22.97 18.41
N PHE A 1000 32.02 -24.24 18.37
CA PHE A 1000 32.92 -25.38 18.57
C PHE A 1000 34.11 -25.34 17.59
N LEU A 1001 33.87 -24.92 16.34
CA LEU A 1001 34.92 -24.70 15.35
C LEU A 1001 35.79 -23.46 15.63
N ALA A 1002 35.31 -22.44 16.35
CA ALA A 1002 36.12 -21.32 16.83
C ALA A 1002 37.06 -21.78 17.96
N TRP A 1003 36.51 -22.35 19.02
CA TRP A 1003 37.29 -22.95 20.12
C TRP A 1003 38.30 -23.99 19.63
N GLN A 1004 37.91 -24.87 18.70
CA GLN A 1004 38.83 -25.88 18.13
C GLN A 1004 39.99 -25.24 17.35
N ARG A 1005 39.84 -24.02 16.83
CA ARG A 1005 40.92 -23.28 16.15
C ARG A 1005 41.86 -22.57 17.13
N GLY A 1006 41.35 -22.06 18.25
CA GLY A 1006 42.15 -21.38 19.27
C GLY A 1006 42.70 -22.27 20.38
N PHE A 1007 42.25 -23.52 20.54
CA PHE A 1007 42.68 -24.42 21.61
C PHE A 1007 44.20 -24.50 21.79
N GLY A 1008 44.67 -24.02 22.95
CA GLY A 1008 46.09 -23.84 23.28
C GLY A 1008 46.65 -22.43 23.07
N ALA A 1009 45.84 -21.44 22.70
CA ALA A 1009 46.25 -20.04 22.56
C ALA A 1009 46.50 -19.38 23.92
N THR A 1010 47.61 -18.65 24.02
CA THR A 1010 48.01 -17.86 25.20
C THR A 1010 48.76 -16.59 24.76
N PRO A 1011 48.25 -15.36 25.02
CA PRO A 1011 46.90 -15.09 25.51
C PRO A 1011 45.85 -15.60 24.51
N GLY A 1012 44.79 -16.21 25.03
CA GLY A 1012 43.55 -16.43 24.30
C GLY A 1012 42.72 -15.15 24.20
N SER A 1013 41.66 -15.20 23.40
CA SER A 1013 40.58 -14.22 23.37
C SER A 1013 39.24 -14.92 23.16
N PHE A 1014 38.14 -14.28 23.54
CA PHE A 1014 36.82 -14.92 23.54
C PHE A 1014 36.44 -15.48 22.15
N SER A 1015 36.72 -14.75 21.06
CA SER A 1015 36.44 -15.22 19.68
C SER A 1015 37.42 -16.28 19.15
N GLU A 1016 38.50 -16.57 19.90
CA GLU A 1016 39.36 -17.74 19.71
C GLU A 1016 38.90 -18.93 20.59
N GLY A 1017 37.92 -18.72 21.47
CA GLY A 1017 37.31 -19.75 22.32
C GLY A 1017 37.56 -19.61 23.82
N ASP A 1018 38.10 -18.48 24.31
CA ASP A 1018 38.28 -18.22 25.75
C ASP A 1018 36.93 -17.83 26.38
N ALA A 1019 36.11 -18.83 26.69
CA ALA A 1019 34.79 -18.69 27.31
C ALA A 1019 34.85 -18.25 28.78
N THR A 1020 35.96 -18.53 29.44
CA THR A 1020 36.17 -18.26 30.86
C THR A 1020 36.80 -16.88 31.13
N GLU A 1021 37.26 -16.20 30.06
CA GLU A 1021 38.01 -14.93 30.09
C GLU A 1021 39.27 -14.98 30.98
N ASP A 1022 39.88 -16.16 31.08
CA ASP A 1022 41.06 -16.43 31.93
C ASP A 1022 42.39 -16.10 31.22
N GLY A 1023 42.37 -16.01 29.88
CA GLY A 1023 43.51 -15.74 29.02
C GLY A 1023 44.13 -17.00 28.41
N VAL A 1024 43.52 -18.17 28.56
CA VAL A 1024 43.97 -19.46 28.01
C VAL A 1024 42.79 -20.21 27.39
N VAL A 1025 42.83 -20.52 26.09
CA VAL A 1025 41.81 -21.39 25.47
C VAL A 1025 42.13 -22.86 25.80
N ASP A 1026 41.43 -23.47 26.76
CA ASP A 1026 41.63 -24.88 27.14
C ASP A 1026 40.34 -25.73 27.20
N VAL A 1027 40.30 -26.77 28.03
CA VAL A 1027 39.16 -27.67 28.20
C VAL A 1027 38.08 -27.11 29.15
N ALA A 1028 38.40 -26.10 29.96
CA ALA A 1028 37.44 -25.37 30.76
C ALA A 1028 36.40 -24.67 29.88
N ASP A 1029 36.85 -24.03 28.81
CA ASP A 1029 35.99 -23.29 27.87
C ASP A 1029 35.09 -24.21 27.05
N LEU A 1030 35.59 -25.39 26.69
CA LEU A 1030 34.77 -26.45 26.10
C LEU A 1030 33.65 -26.89 27.05
N GLY A 1031 33.87 -26.85 28.36
CA GLY A 1031 32.83 -27.07 29.36
C GLY A 1031 31.72 -26.02 29.27
N VAL A 1032 32.09 -24.74 29.14
CA VAL A 1032 31.12 -23.65 28.95
C VAL A 1032 30.35 -23.81 27.63
N TRP A 1033 31.01 -24.19 26.53
CA TRP A 1033 30.30 -24.50 25.28
C TRP A 1033 29.37 -25.70 25.41
N GLN A 1034 29.78 -26.79 26.08
CA GLN A 1034 28.94 -27.97 26.29
C GLN A 1034 27.71 -27.69 27.16
N ASP A 1035 27.85 -26.84 28.19
CA ASP A 1035 26.75 -26.47 29.09
C ASP A 1035 25.74 -25.50 28.43
N ARG A 1036 26.09 -24.86 27.30
CA ARG A 1036 25.27 -23.84 26.61
C ARG A 1036 24.88 -24.20 25.17
N PHE A 1037 25.38 -25.31 24.62
CA PHE A 1037 25.08 -25.72 23.24
C PHE A 1037 23.58 -25.89 22.97
N GLY A 1038 23.06 -25.12 22.01
CA GLY A 1038 21.63 -25.03 21.71
C GLY A 1038 20.87 -23.91 22.44
N ASP A 1039 21.53 -23.06 23.23
CA ASP A 1039 20.97 -21.77 23.63
C ASP A 1039 20.81 -20.86 22.40
N ASP A 1040 19.66 -20.18 22.29
CA ASP A 1040 19.25 -19.29 21.19
C ASP A 1040 19.07 -17.83 21.63
N GLY A 1041 19.62 -17.48 22.80
CA GLY A 1041 19.45 -16.16 23.44
C GLY A 1041 18.07 -15.94 24.08
N ILE A 1042 17.09 -16.82 23.87
CA ILE A 1042 15.72 -16.64 24.39
C ILE A 1042 15.63 -17.20 25.82
N ALA A 1043 16.08 -16.38 26.79
CA ALA A 1043 15.87 -16.68 28.20
C ALA A 1043 14.35 -16.91 28.49
N PRO A 1044 13.96 -17.99 29.18
CA PRO A 1044 12.56 -18.38 29.31
C PRO A 1044 11.79 -17.33 30.12
N ALA A 1045 10.86 -16.63 29.45
CA ALA A 1045 10.09 -15.55 30.03
C ALA A 1045 9.36 -15.98 31.31
N ILE A 1046 9.71 -15.36 32.45
CA ILE A 1046 9.07 -15.63 33.74
C ILE A 1046 7.65 -15.06 33.72
N ALA A 1047 6.70 -15.89 33.30
CA ALA A 1047 5.31 -15.51 33.09
C ALA A 1047 4.56 -15.26 34.41
N THR A 1048 4.43 -13.99 34.83
CA THR A 1048 3.28 -13.57 35.63
C THR A 1048 2.08 -13.31 34.72
N ALA A 1049 1.42 -14.38 34.28
CA ALA A 1049 0.36 -14.31 33.29
C ALA A 1049 -0.97 -13.76 33.85
N ALA A 1050 -1.50 -12.75 33.16
CA ALA A 1050 -2.93 -12.59 32.89
C ALA A 1050 -3.07 -11.80 31.57
N ALA A 1051 -3.86 -12.22 30.57
CA ALA A 1051 -4.81 -13.33 30.58
C ALA A 1051 -5.11 -13.89 29.17
N PHE A 1052 -5.09 -15.23 29.05
CA PHE A 1052 -5.77 -16.11 28.06
C PHE A 1052 -5.60 -15.90 26.53
N SER A 1053 -5.52 -16.92 25.68
CA SER A 1053 -5.20 -18.37 25.85
C SER A 1053 -5.15 -19.13 24.50
N THR A 1054 -4.27 -20.13 24.37
CA THR A 1054 -4.39 -21.43 23.63
C THR A 1054 -5.08 -21.45 22.25
N GLY A 1055 -4.53 -22.03 21.17
CA GLY A 1055 -3.81 -23.31 21.00
C GLY A 1055 -4.33 -23.95 19.68
N GLU A 1056 -3.78 -24.97 19.02
CA GLU A 1056 -2.74 -25.99 19.31
C GLU A 1056 -1.97 -26.28 17.98
N PHE A 1057 -0.63 -26.23 17.94
CA PHE A 1057 0.35 -27.34 17.97
C PHE A 1057 0.50 -28.29 16.73
N PHE A 1058 1.74 -28.35 16.20
CA PHE A 1058 2.41 -29.45 15.47
C PHE A 1058 1.87 -29.91 14.08
N ALA A 1059 2.69 -30.36 13.10
CA ALA A 1059 4.15 -30.31 12.92
C ALA A 1059 4.59 -30.63 11.46
N ILE A 1060 5.66 -29.96 11.00
CA ILE A 1060 6.75 -30.40 10.09
C ILE A 1060 6.40 -31.10 8.76
N GLU A 1061 6.74 -30.45 7.64
CA GLU A 1061 7.62 -31.01 6.58
C GLU A 1061 8.42 -29.89 5.87
N GLN A 1062 9.46 -30.23 5.10
CA GLN A 1062 10.36 -29.32 4.36
C GLN A 1062 10.25 -29.56 2.84
N PRO A 1063 10.86 -28.73 1.96
CA PRO A 1063 10.86 -27.26 1.93
C PRO A 1063 10.44 -26.72 0.53
N ALA A 1064 9.81 -25.56 0.46
CA ALA A 1064 9.48 -24.92 -0.84
C ALA A 1064 9.65 -23.40 -0.80
N ALA A 1065 10.31 -22.88 -1.86
CA ALA A 1065 10.43 -21.48 -2.29
C ALA A 1065 10.16 -20.37 -1.24
N ILE A 1066 11.24 -19.73 -0.76
CA ILE A 1066 11.15 -18.42 -0.09
C ILE A 1066 10.65 -17.40 -1.13
N ARG A 1067 9.35 -17.07 -1.10
CA ARG A 1067 8.88 -15.78 -1.59
C ARG A 1067 9.03 -14.78 -0.46
N LEU A 1068 9.80 -13.74 -0.71
CA LEU A 1068 9.98 -12.62 0.21
C LEU A 1068 8.69 -11.78 0.17
N ASP A 1069 7.89 -11.82 1.24
CA ASP A 1069 6.63 -11.07 1.27
C ASP A 1069 6.90 -9.62 1.72
N LEU A 1070 6.63 -8.65 0.84
CA LEU A 1070 7.15 -7.27 0.97
C LEU A 1070 6.42 -6.41 2.03
N ALA A 1071 5.42 -6.93 2.73
CA ALA A 1071 4.53 -6.14 3.59
C ALA A 1071 5.11 -5.81 4.99
N ASP A 1072 5.75 -6.76 5.68
CA ASP A 1072 6.03 -6.65 7.12
C ASP A 1072 7.14 -5.64 7.49
N ALA A 1073 8.11 -5.42 6.59
CA ALA A 1073 9.24 -4.52 6.86
C ALA A 1073 8.82 -3.05 7.05
N ALA A 1074 7.66 -2.65 6.52
CA ALA A 1074 7.13 -1.29 6.66
C ALA A 1074 6.33 -1.08 7.96
N LEU A 1075 5.53 -2.06 8.40
CA LEU A 1075 4.62 -1.88 9.53
C LEU A 1075 5.33 -1.89 10.89
N GLN A 1076 6.35 -2.73 11.09
CA GLN A 1076 7.06 -2.78 12.38
C GLN A 1076 7.71 -1.43 12.74
N SER A 1077 8.23 -0.73 11.72
CA SER A 1077 8.93 0.56 11.83
C SER A 1077 8.06 1.71 12.36
N LEU A 1078 6.74 1.67 12.14
CA LEU A 1078 5.80 2.69 12.64
C LEU A 1078 5.59 2.64 14.15
N SER A 1079 5.89 1.51 14.81
CA SER A 1079 5.76 1.38 16.27
C SER A 1079 6.77 2.25 17.04
N ILE A 1080 7.97 2.46 16.48
CA ILE A 1080 9.09 3.15 17.14
C ILE A 1080 8.82 4.66 17.27
N LEU A 1081 8.16 5.26 16.28
CA LEU A 1081 7.79 6.69 16.27
C LEU A 1081 6.73 7.07 17.33
N SER A 1082 6.12 6.09 18.02
CA SER A 1082 5.08 6.33 19.02
C SER A 1082 5.59 6.72 20.43
N ARG A 1083 6.91 6.67 20.68
CA ARG A 1083 7.50 6.74 22.03
C ARG A 1083 8.24 8.02 22.42
N LEU A 1084 8.33 9.05 21.57
CA LEU A 1084 8.89 10.35 21.99
C LEU A 1084 7.80 11.29 22.53
N ASP A 1085 7.81 11.48 23.85
CA ASP A 1085 7.03 12.51 24.51
C ASP A 1085 7.66 13.91 24.30
N ARG A 1086 6.86 14.98 24.40
CA ARG A 1086 7.31 16.33 24.02
C ARG A 1086 8.04 17.06 25.15
N PRO A 1087 9.31 17.51 25.00
CA PRO A 1087 9.96 18.33 26.01
C PRO A 1087 9.30 19.71 26.11
N THR A 1088 9.06 20.18 27.34
CA THR A 1088 8.38 21.46 27.62
C THR A 1088 9.20 22.68 27.22
N ILE A 1089 8.57 23.61 26.49
CA ILE A 1089 9.12 24.93 26.14
C ILE A 1089 8.66 25.98 27.18
N ASP A 1090 9.60 26.72 27.78
CA ASP A 1090 9.30 27.88 28.64
C ASP A 1090 8.97 29.11 27.78
N LEU A 1091 7.70 29.47 27.71
CA LEU A 1091 7.18 30.56 26.87
C LEU A 1091 7.37 31.94 27.53
N ARG A 1092 8.62 32.44 27.55
CA ARG A 1092 8.95 33.81 27.99
C ARG A 1092 10.01 34.53 27.16
N SER A 1093 9.71 34.81 25.88
CA SER A 1093 9.84 36.17 25.30
C SER A 1093 9.52 36.23 23.79
N VAL A 1094 9.38 37.46 23.29
CA VAL A 1094 9.18 37.88 21.88
C VAL A 1094 7.78 37.61 21.32
N ASN A 1095 7.03 38.69 21.07
CA ASN A 1095 5.70 38.66 20.47
C ASN A 1095 5.78 38.51 18.94
N GLY A 1096 4.86 37.75 18.33
CA GLY A 1096 4.69 37.75 16.87
C GLY A 1096 3.64 36.78 16.34
N LEU A 1097 2.43 37.30 16.09
CA LEU A 1097 1.34 36.67 15.30
C LEU A 1097 0.77 35.34 15.86
N GLU A 1098 -0.17 35.45 16.81
CA GLU A 1098 -1.13 34.38 17.08
C GLU A 1098 -2.28 34.34 16.05
N LEU A 1099 -2.55 33.13 15.56
CA LEU A 1099 -3.85 32.44 15.51
C LEU A 1099 -5.16 33.22 15.31
N SER A 1100 -5.98 32.69 14.39
CA SER A 1100 -7.36 32.31 14.76
C SER A 1100 -7.80 31.04 14.03
N ARG A 1101 -8.48 30.14 14.74
CA ARG A 1101 -9.03 28.85 14.26
C ARG A 1101 -10.57 28.90 14.33
N GLU A 1102 -11.21 28.03 13.56
CA GLU A 1102 -12.52 27.41 13.85
C GLU A 1102 -13.88 28.16 13.72
N LEU A 1103 -14.80 27.45 13.04
CA LEU A 1103 -16.22 27.19 13.36
C LEU A 1103 -17.32 28.29 13.24
N TRP A 1104 -17.92 28.31 12.04
CA TRP A 1104 -19.33 28.02 11.73
C TRP A 1104 -20.54 28.80 12.32
N ARG A 1105 -21.46 29.13 11.37
CA ARG A 1105 -22.93 29.39 11.45
C ARG A 1105 -23.49 30.79 11.80
N ALA A 1106 -24.60 31.07 11.09
CA ALA A 1106 -25.72 31.99 11.35
C ALA A 1106 -25.61 33.51 10.98
N SER A 1107 -26.25 33.83 9.85
CA SER A 1107 -26.90 35.13 9.51
C SER A 1107 -28.05 35.48 10.52
N PRO A 1108 -28.71 36.67 10.50
CA PRO A 1108 -28.74 37.69 9.45
C PRO A 1108 -28.64 39.18 9.91
N THR A 1109 -28.65 40.11 8.94
CA THR A 1109 -28.68 41.56 9.16
C THR A 1109 -30.10 42.15 9.30
N LYS A 1110 -30.24 43.09 10.24
CA LYS A 1110 -31.37 44.02 10.43
C LYS A 1110 -31.26 45.17 9.40
N SER A 1111 -32.30 45.77 8.80
CA SER A 1111 -33.51 46.45 9.34
C SER A 1111 -33.18 47.69 10.19
N VAL A 1112 -33.78 48.89 10.07
CA VAL A 1112 -34.88 49.37 9.19
C VAL A 1112 -34.92 50.92 9.22
N GLU A 1113 -35.77 51.55 8.38
CA GLU A 1113 -36.26 52.96 8.33
C GLU A 1113 -35.98 53.65 6.97
N ARG A 1114 -36.89 54.41 6.33
CA ARG A 1114 -38.33 54.68 6.58
C ARG A 1114 -39.04 55.02 5.25
N ALA A 1115 -40.36 54.84 5.20
CA ALA A 1115 -41.28 55.27 4.12
C ALA A 1115 -41.80 56.72 4.39
N PRO A 1116 -42.68 57.35 3.57
CA PRO A 1116 -43.40 56.86 2.36
C PRO A 1116 -43.45 57.84 1.15
N ASP A 1117 -44.04 57.39 0.02
CA ASP A 1117 -45.25 58.01 -0.60
C ASP A 1117 -45.68 57.36 -1.94
N GLN A 1118 -46.97 57.47 -2.25
CA GLN A 1118 -47.67 57.24 -3.54
C GLN A 1118 -48.36 58.59 -3.94
N PRO A 1119 -48.95 58.81 -5.15
CA PRO A 1119 -49.45 57.85 -6.15
C PRO A 1119 -49.23 58.30 -7.64
N ASP A 1120 -50.05 57.75 -8.55
CA ASP A 1120 -50.58 58.26 -9.84
C ASP A 1120 -49.67 58.99 -10.86
N ALA A 1121 -49.51 58.58 -12.12
CA ALA A 1121 -50.44 58.14 -13.19
C ALA A 1121 -50.96 59.28 -14.11
N VAL A 1122 -50.35 59.36 -15.31
CA VAL A 1122 -50.76 60.13 -16.52
C VAL A 1122 -50.35 59.20 -17.70
N ARG A 1123 -51.24 58.67 -18.56
CA ARG A 1123 -51.92 59.30 -19.74
C ARG A 1123 -50.93 59.92 -20.74
N GLU A 1124 -51.09 59.86 -22.06
CA GLU A 1124 -52.09 59.30 -22.99
C GLU A 1124 -51.29 58.58 -24.13
N GLU A 1125 -51.80 57.86 -25.15
CA GLU A 1125 -52.93 58.14 -26.06
C GLU A 1125 -53.41 56.90 -26.88
N THR A 1126 -54.63 56.99 -27.41
CA THR A 1126 -55.39 56.21 -28.43
C THR A 1126 -54.86 54.96 -29.20
N MET A 1127 -55.58 53.85 -28.99
CA MET A 1127 -56.39 53.07 -29.98
C MET A 1127 -55.99 52.84 -31.47
N SER A 1128 -55.63 51.58 -31.76
CA SER A 1128 -56.30 50.67 -32.74
C SER A 1128 -56.08 50.74 -34.28
N GLN A 1129 -56.25 49.56 -34.91
CA GLN A 1129 -56.22 49.21 -36.35
C GLN A 1129 -54.83 49.24 -37.04
N GLY A 1130 -54.47 48.31 -37.94
CA GLY A 1130 -55.12 47.05 -38.35
C GLY A 1130 -54.54 46.46 -39.66
N HIS A 1131 -54.75 45.15 -39.93
CA HIS A 1131 -54.40 44.42 -41.18
C HIS A 1131 -52.87 44.21 -41.46
N ARG A 1132 -52.39 43.31 -42.33
CA ARG A 1132 -52.73 41.89 -42.70
C ARG A 1132 -51.67 41.35 -43.71
N ARG A 1133 -51.32 40.05 -43.66
CA ARG A 1133 -50.50 39.27 -44.64
C ARG A 1133 -49.02 39.68 -44.77
N GLY A 1134 -48.09 38.84 -45.25
CA GLY A 1134 -48.13 37.40 -45.62
C GLY A 1134 -46.74 36.75 -45.36
N GLU A 1135 -46.51 35.43 -45.25
CA GLU A 1135 -47.05 34.24 -45.96
C GLU A 1135 -46.21 33.86 -47.21
N LEU A 1136 -46.02 32.54 -47.47
CA LEU A 1136 -45.14 31.88 -48.47
C LEU A 1136 -43.64 31.81 -48.09
N GLU A 1137 -42.81 30.79 -48.42
CA GLU A 1137 -42.95 29.46 -49.12
C GLU A 1137 -41.63 28.65 -48.89
N ALA A 1138 -41.43 27.38 -49.31
CA ALA A 1138 -42.12 26.11 -48.99
C ALA A 1138 -41.28 24.89 -49.49
N GLY A 1139 -41.25 23.76 -48.76
CA GLY A 1139 -40.52 22.51 -49.13
C GLY A 1139 -38.99 22.57 -48.95
N GLU A 1140 -38.21 21.49 -48.94
CA GLU A 1140 -38.46 20.03 -48.88
C GLU A 1140 -37.36 19.45 -47.94
N SER A 1141 -37.50 18.44 -47.06
CA SER A 1141 -38.30 17.21 -47.00
C SER A 1141 -37.88 16.07 -47.94
N VAL A 1142 -36.80 15.36 -47.58
CA VAL A 1142 -36.61 13.95 -47.96
C VAL A 1142 -36.30 13.14 -46.69
N SER A 1143 -37.16 12.19 -46.37
CA SER A 1143 -36.94 11.19 -45.34
C SER A 1143 -36.20 9.97 -45.92
N LEU A 1144 -35.46 9.27 -45.07
CA LEU A 1144 -35.12 7.85 -45.29
C LEU A 1144 -35.50 7.05 -44.05
N GLU A 1145 -36.79 6.71 -43.97
CA GLU A 1145 -37.21 5.51 -43.26
C GLU A 1145 -36.77 4.25 -44.01
N SER A 1146 -36.86 3.12 -43.30
CA SER A 1146 -37.14 1.77 -43.82
C SER A 1146 -35.98 0.92 -44.40
N LEU A 1147 -35.71 -0.16 -43.64
CA LEU A 1147 -35.33 -1.52 -44.09
C LEU A 1147 -33.98 -1.71 -44.83
N ASP A 1148 -33.41 -2.92 -44.92
CA ASP A 1148 -33.41 -4.15 -44.10
C ASP A 1148 -32.43 -5.13 -44.79
N ARG A 1149 -31.71 -5.98 -44.04
CA ARG A 1149 -30.74 -7.01 -44.52
C ARG A 1149 -29.54 -6.43 -45.30
N SER A 1150 -28.31 -6.92 -45.16
CA SER A 1150 -27.83 -8.21 -44.62
C SER A 1150 -26.32 -8.14 -44.37
N PHE A 1151 -25.84 -8.71 -43.27
CA PHE A 1151 -24.42 -9.05 -43.14
C PHE A 1151 -24.13 -10.35 -43.89
N ALA A 1152 -23.19 -10.29 -44.85
CA ALA A 1152 -22.63 -11.46 -45.51
C ALA A 1152 -21.19 -11.16 -45.97
N GLU A 1153 -20.24 -11.80 -45.28
CA GLU A 1153 -18.87 -12.18 -45.66
C GLU A 1153 -18.20 -11.54 -46.90
N GLY A 1154 -17.02 -10.94 -46.69
CA GLY A 1154 -15.81 -11.62 -47.18
C GLY A 1154 -14.84 -10.90 -48.13
N THR A 1155 -13.76 -10.33 -47.56
CA THR A 1155 -12.39 -10.31 -48.12
C THR A 1155 -12.10 -9.48 -49.40
N TRP A 1156 -10.91 -9.68 -49.98
CA TRP A 1156 -10.23 -8.93 -51.07
C TRP A 1156 -9.68 -7.56 -50.61
N LEU A 1157 -8.47 -7.12 -50.98
CA LEU A 1157 -7.50 -7.61 -51.98
C LEU A 1157 -6.06 -7.71 -51.44
N ASN A 1158 -5.17 -8.41 -52.15
CA ASN A 1158 -3.82 -8.78 -51.73
C ASN A 1158 -2.71 -8.09 -52.58
N SER A 1159 -1.55 -7.85 -51.95
CA SER A 1159 -0.18 -7.90 -52.53
C SER A 1159 0.41 -6.79 -53.44
N LYS A 1160 1.47 -6.16 -52.87
CA LYS A 1160 2.91 -6.21 -53.30
C LYS A 1160 3.57 -5.16 -54.23
N LEU A 1161 4.85 -4.94 -53.88
CA LEU A 1161 6.01 -4.33 -54.57
C LEU A 1161 6.23 -2.81 -54.42
N SER A 1162 7.45 -2.28 -54.24
CA SER A 1162 8.70 -2.80 -53.61
C SER A 1162 9.82 -1.74 -53.62
N GLN A 1163 10.70 -1.75 -52.59
CA GLN A 1163 12.07 -1.19 -52.58
C GLN A 1163 12.27 0.32 -52.84
N CYS A 1164 12.94 0.99 -51.89
CA CYS A 1164 13.74 2.19 -52.16
C CYS A 1164 15.20 1.92 -51.78
N LYS A 1165 16.14 2.42 -52.59
CA LYS A 1165 17.59 2.29 -52.37
C LYS A 1165 18.30 3.55 -52.85
N ASN A 1166 19.13 4.14 -51.98
CA ASN A 1166 20.20 5.12 -52.26
C ASN A 1166 19.89 6.40 -53.08
N GLY A 1167 20.18 7.56 -52.48
CA GLY A 1167 21.14 8.49 -53.12
C GLY A 1167 20.75 9.97 -53.37
N TYR A 1168 21.49 10.86 -52.69
CA TYR A 1168 22.08 12.10 -53.22
C TYR A 1168 21.24 13.28 -53.78
N THR A 1169 21.00 14.28 -52.91
CA THR A 1169 21.39 15.72 -53.04
C THR A 1169 20.85 16.65 -54.16
N TRP A 1170 21.06 17.96 -53.95
CA TRP A 1170 20.85 19.17 -54.79
C TRP A 1170 19.50 19.91 -54.61
N ARG A 1171 19.40 21.26 -54.64
CA ARG A 1171 20.31 22.40 -54.29
C ARG A 1171 19.58 23.76 -54.51
N ASP A 1172 20.30 24.88 -54.37
CA ASP A 1172 20.01 26.26 -54.86
C ASP A 1172 18.86 27.02 -54.10
N GLU A 1173 19.06 28.22 -53.52
CA GLU A 1173 19.35 29.59 -54.03
C GLU A 1173 18.06 30.35 -54.47
N GLU A 1174 17.84 31.68 -54.31
CA GLU A 1174 18.73 32.84 -54.03
C GLU A 1174 17.97 34.07 -53.40
N ALA A 1175 18.70 35.11 -52.95
CA ALA A 1175 18.42 36.58 -52.73
C ALA A 1175 16.99 37.21 -52.57
N GLY A 1176 16.78 38.42 -51.99
CA GLY A 1176 17.67 39.34 -51.24
C GLY A 1176 17.25 40.84 -51.17
N VAL A 1177 17.24 41.44 -49.95
CA VAL A 1177 17.55 42.86 -49.57
C VAL A 1177 16.64 44.07 -49.94
N SER A 1178 16.20 44.85 -48.93
CA SER A 1178 16.26 46.36 -48.82
C SER A 1178 15.40 46.93 -47.65
N LEU A 1179 15.63 48.10 -47.01
CA LEU A 1179 16.84 48.87 -46.64
C LEU A 1179 16.52 50.03 -45.62
N ARG A 1180 17.54 50.53 -44.86
CA ARG A 1180 17.57 51.72 -43.95
C ARG A 1180 16.90 51.60 -42.55
N ALA A 1181 17.23 52.38 -41.50
CA ALA A 1181 18.47 53.00 -40.95
C ALA A 1181 18.09 53.84 -39.69
N THR A 1182 18.28 53.36 -38.43
CA THR A 1182 19.41 53.63 -37.48
C THR A 1182 19.62 55.08 -36.98
N PRO A 1183 20.15 55.33 -35.76
CA PRO A 1183 20.54 54.43 -34.63
C PRO A 1183 19.81 54.83 -33.30
N ARG A 1184 20.19 54.55 -32.02
CA ARG A 1184 21.30 53.84 -31.31
C ARG A 1184 20.85 53.47 -29.86
N SER A 1185 21.77 52.91 -29.06
CA SER A 1185 21.81 52.75 -27.57
C SER A 1185 20.78 51.80 -26.91
N LEU A 1186 21.14 50.96 -25.93
CA LEU A 1186 22.42 50.34 -25.55
C LEU A 1186 22.16 49.12 -24.62
N GLU A 1187 23.13 48.20 -24.50
CA GLU A 1187 23.21 47.03 -23.60
C GLU A 1187 22.23 45.85 -23.90
N HIS A 1188 22.59 44.57 -24.10
CA HIS A 1188 23.64 43.61 -23.65
C HIS A 1188 23.37 42.96 -22.26
N ARG A 1189 23.43 41.62 -22.06
CA ARG A 1189 23.79 40.48 -22.96
C ARG A 1189 23.02 39.18 -22.62
N SER A 1190 22.54 38.50 -23.66
CA SER A 1190 22.39 37.03 -23.80
C SER A 1190 22.47 36.72 -25.32
N LYS A 1191 22.67 35.51 -25.81
CA LYS A 1191 22.75 34.15 -25.23
C LYS A 1191 23.97 33.41 -25.81
N SER A 1192 24.40 32.33 -25.15
CA SER A 1192 24.64 31.00 -25.75
C SER A 1192 24.96 30.04 -24.60
#